data_AF-A0A239HLR8-F1
#
_entry.id   AF-A0A239HLR8-F1
#
_cell.length_a   1.000
_cell.length_b   1.000
_cell.length_c   1.000
_cell.angle_alpha   90.00
_cell.angle_beta   90.00
_cell.angle_gamma   90.00
#
_symmetry.space_group_name_H-M   'P 1'
#
loop_
_entity.id
_entity.type
_entity.pdbx_description
1 polymer ?
#
loop_
_entity_poly.entity_id
_entity_poly.type
_entity_poly.pdbx_seq_one_letter_code
_entity_poly.pdbx_strand_id
1 'polypeptide(L)'
;MKPSSTVEGKRLAKADAYITQCIARHTGNNDELRFQLLEAASSRLGGFAFEGFCARFGIKPLVASEQLLDDARDLVQLLDDTGIHPSLCLSALAREALDHTEQRKSGAYHTDFRLALHLAQSVEIHLKEGAKVIDPACGAGILLTAVSIVACGPDRILASEWLRHSVYAADLSPMALRGTRLSLASLTDDLDAIFAMYAHWRAQDSLLASDASWLDLSPVGFDVVIANPPWEKVKLTRHEYIKANGQTREYGTSYSLQSLAGYDAAKTQRAAMASSLVERYPVLAKGEPDLYVAFTELLYKLTLAGGHGALLVPAGLIRSLNTESLRRALAQGCDDLTFTVLENRARHFAIDTRFKFLVVNYRRSSVSSKPLAAIGVGHAFADNERVTAATPVRLPLKDLNRLRSDLTVPEVRSAEEWRLFKKMQMNGSLLSLADSPWHPEFCREIDMTHGRRHFVKQPQDGCLPVIEGRMVQPHRLGCKAYISGEGRSAVWRNLALGESRIAPQFWLPMRVASAQAKGRSQRMRAGFCDITGQTNERSMMAALIPPGVVCGNKVPTLTFPNDPSEERIFLWLAIVNSIPFDWLLRRIVTTTVNYFVLRSLRLPKIDIKSLPAQRLIGIARKLQQLDQGRNSNAETLWRIAELRAEADVLVARAYSCSHDDLRLMLGDFPLLDRGQPALPSELSSTITEDFLLSTWLKKTRGDDQYNAKRVESALQLGAMPYVSSEFSDSIKEKLNEAAQ
;
A
#
# COMPACT_ATOMS: atom_id res chain seq x y z
N MET A 1 0.34 8.87 27.63
CA MET A 1 0.32 8.47 26.19
C MET A 1 -1.07 8.70 25.63
N LYS A 2 -1.21 9.07 24.35
CA LYS A 2 -2.53 8.98 23.69
C LYS A 2 -2.92 7.48 23.61
N PRO A 3 -4.17 7.08 23.90
CA PRO A 3 -4.58 5.69 23.75
C PRO A 3 -4.32 5.22 22.32
N SER A 4 -3.77 4.01 22.19
CA SER A 4 -3.50 3.41 20.87
C SER A 4 -4.78 3.34 20.05
N SER A 5 -4.70 3.72 18.78
CA SER A 5 -5.82 3.58 17.85
C SER A 5 -6.04 2.15 17.34
N THR A 6 -5.14 1.20 17.67
CA THR A 6 -5.23 -0.21 17.24
C THR A 6 -6.27 -0.97 18.07
N VAL A 7 -6.81 -2.06 17.51
CA VAL A 7 -7.76 -2.93 18.24
C VAL A 7 -7.07 -3.59 19.43
N GLU A 8 -5.88 -4.16 19.23
CA GLU A 8 -5.06 -4.76 20.28
C GLU A 8 -4.77 -3.77 21.41
N GLY A 9 -4.34 -2.55 21.08
CA GLY A 9 -4.05 -1.54 22.10
C GLY A 9 -5.28 -1.06 22.88
N LYS A 10 -6.48 -1.08 22.27
CA LYS A 10 -7.73 -0.80 22.99
C LYS A 10 -8.10 -1.92 23.96
N ARG A 11 -7.90 -3.18 23.57
CA ARG A 11 -8.16 -4.34 24.43
C ARG A 11 -7.20 -4.39 25.62
N LEU A 12 -5.93 -4.08 25.38
CA LEU A 12 -4.88 -4.07 26.41
C LEU A 12 -4.87 -2.82 27.30
N ALA A 13 -5.68 -1.80 27.01
CA ALA A 13 -5.61 -0.50 27.71
C ALA A 13 -5.80 -0.61 29.22
N LYS A 14 -6.69 -1.49 29.70
CA LYS A 14 -6.91 -1.71 31.13
C LYS A 14 -5.69 -2.37 31.80
N ALA A 15 -5.14 -3.41 31.17
CA ALA A 15 -3.96 -4.11 31.65
C ALA A 15 -2.72 -3.19 31.69
N ASP A 16 -2.51 -2.38 30.65
CA ASP A 16 -1.39 -1.44 30.59
C ASP A 16 -1.51 -0.30 31.62
N ALA A 17 -2.74 0.21 31.85
CA ALA A 17 -3.01 1.18 32.91
C ALA A 17 -2.75 0.57 34.30
N TYR A 18 -3.14 -0.68 34.51
CA TYR A 18 -2.89 -1.41 35.76
C TYR A 18 -1.39 -1.59 36.00
N ILE A 19 -0.63 -2.03 35.00
CA ILE A 19 0.84 -2.12 35.07
C ILE A 19 1.44 -0.77 35.47
N THR A 20 1.00 0.31 34.83
CA THR A 20 1.47 1.67 35.13
C THR A 20 1.18 2.06 36.59
N GLN A 21 0.00 1.68 37.10
CA GLN A 21 -0.37 1.92 38.50
C GLN A 21 0.50 1.13 39.47
N CYS A 22 0.78 -0.16 39.20
CA CYS A 22 1.66 -0.98 40.04
C CYS A 22 3.07 -0.40 40.08
N ILE A 23 3.64 -0.04 38.92
CA ILE A 23 4.98 0.56 38.84
C ILE A 23 5.05 1.87 39.63
N ALA A 24 4.02 2.71 39.54
CA ALA A 24 3.97 4.00 40.24
C ALA A 24 3.97 3.90 41.78
N ARG A 25 3.69 2.72 42.35
CA ARG A 25 3.77 2.49 43.81
C ARG A 25 5.21 2.39 44.31
N HIS A 26 6.18 2.25 43.41
CA HIS A 26 7.57 1.99 43.75
C HIS A 26 8.49 3.09 43.20
N THR A 27 9.61 3.31 43.89
CA THR A 27 10.70 4.17 43.42
C THR A 27 11.78 3.31 42.80
N GLY A 28 12.15 3.54 41.52
CA GLY A 28 13.20 2.75 40.88
C GLY A 28 13.19 2.84 39.36
N ASN A 29 13.82 1.86 38.72
CA ASN A 29 13.81 1.72 37.27
C ASN A 29 12.43 1.17 36.82
N ASN A 30 11.60 2.05 36.26
CA ASN A 30 10.25 1.73 35.82
C ASN A 30 10.21 0.64 34.74
N ASP A 31 11.17 0.64 33.82
CA ASP A 31 11.23 -0.36 32.74
C ASP A 31 11.56 -1.74 33.30
N GLU A 32 12.50 -1.81 34.26
CA GLU A 32 12.84 -3.05 34.94
C GLU A 32 11.65 -3.58 35.77
N LEU A 33 10.98 -2.72 36.54
CA LEU A 33 9.77 -3.10 37.29
C LEU A 33 8.65 -3.61 36.38
N ARG A 34 8.47 -2.98 35.21
CA ARG A 34 7.52 -3.44 34.20
C ARG A 34 7.83 -4.86 33.75
N PHE A 35 9.08 -5.13 33.39
CA PHE A 35 9.48 -6.47 32.97
C PHE A 35 9.34 -7.49 34.08
N GLN A 36 9.73 -7.17 35.32
CA GLN A 36 9.60 -8.09 36.46
C GLN A 36 8.14 -8.43 36.77
N LEU A 37 7.22 -7.45 36.66
CA LEU A 37 5.78 -7.70 36.80
C LEU A 37 5.24 -8.59 35.67
N LEU A 38 5.67 -8.37 34.42
CA LEU A 38 5.30 -9.22 33.29
C LEU A 38 5.89 -10.64 33.39
N GLU A 39 7.11 -10.78 33.92
CA GLU A 39 7.75 -12.06 34.20
C GLU A 39 7.04 -12.81 35.34
N ALA A 40 6.55 -12.10 36.36
CA ALA A 40 5.71 -12.69 37.41
C ALA A 40 4.33 -13.12 36.86
N ALA A 41 3.72 -12.34 35.95
CA ALA A 41 2.50 -12.77 35.26
C ALA A 41 2.76 -14.00 34.37
N SER A 42 3.89 -14.02 33.67
CA SER A 42 4.35 -15.18 32.90
C SER A 42 4.53 -16.41 33.78
N SER A 43 5.12 -16.27 34.98
CA SER A 43 5.28 -17.40 35.91
C SER A 43 3.96 -17.95 36.43
N ARG A 44 2.96 -17.09 36.65
CA ARG A 44 1.61 -17.54 37.04
C ARG A 44 0.90 -18.28 35.91
N LEU A 45 1.03 -17.81 34.67
CA LEU A 45 0.45 -18.45 33.49
C LEU A 45 1.16 -19.77 33.15
N GLY A 46 2.48 -19.76 33.20
CA GLY A 46 3.35 -20.90 32.93
C GLY A 46 3.31 -21.95 34.03
N GLY A 47 3.11 -21.57 35.29
CA GLY A 47 3.11 -22.49 36.43
C GLY A 47 4.49 -22.78 37.01
N PHE A 48 5.53 -22.06 36.60
CA PHE A 48 6.89 -22.19 37.12
C PHE A 48 7.17 -21.27 38.31
N ALA A 49 8.14 -21.63 39.14
CA ALA A 49 8.55 -20.82 40.29
C ALA A 49 9.26 -19.52 39.83
N PHE A 50 8.70 -18.36 40.17
CA PHE A 50 9.24 -17.05 39.79
C PHE A 50 10.67 -16.83 40.29
N GLU A 51 10.95 -17.18 41.55
CA GLU A 51 12.31 -17.04 42.11
C GLU A 51 13.33 -17.93 41.41
N GLY A 52 12.92 -19.15 41.05
CA GLY A 52 13.74 -20.06 40.25
C GLY A 52 14.05 -19.49 38.88
N PHE A 53 13.05 -18.89 38.22
CA PHE A 53 13.24 -18.17 36.95
C PHE A 53 14.19 -16.98 37.11
N CYS A 54 14.01 -16.15 38.14
CA CYS A 54 14.88 -15.01 38.41
C CYS A 54 16.33 -15.45 38.65
N ALA A 55 16.54 -16.47 39.48
CA ALA A 55 17.87 -17.03 39.73
C ALA A 55 18.52 -17.55 38.44
N ARG A 56 17.77 -18.30 37.62
CA ARG A 56 18.26 -18.91 36.38
C ARG A 56 18.73 -17.88 35.35
N PHE A 57 18.03 -16.75 35.27
CA PHE A 57 18.31 -15.67 34.31
C PHE A 57 19.04 -14.46 34.92
N GLY A 58 19.51 -14.57 36.17
CA GLY A 58 20.27 -13.51 36.85
C GLY A 58 19.48 -12.23 37.11
N ILE A 59 18.15 -12.32 37.22
CA ILE A 59 17.26 -11.20 37.50
C ILE A 59 17.25 -10.97 39.01
N LYS A 60 17.48 -9.71 39.43
CA LYS A 60 17.38 -9.30 40.84
C LYS A 60 16.06 -8.54 41.03
N PRO A 61 15.07 -9.13 41.72
CA PRO A 61 13.81 -8.45 42.00
C PRO A 61 14.05 -7.10 42.68
N LEU A 62 13.43 -6.04 42.17
CA LEU A 62 13.50 -4.69 42.75
C LEU A 62 12.56 -4.52 43.95
N VAL A 63 11.57 -5.40 44.06
CA VAL A 63 10.61 -5.51 45.17
C VAL A 63 10.45 -6.98 45.55
N ALA A 64 9.78 -7.26 46.67
CA ALA A 64 9.56 -8.64 47.13
C ALA A 64 8.81 -9.49 46.09
N SER A 65 9.25 -10.73 45.90
CA SER A 65 8.68 -11.68 44.94
C SER A 65 7.17 -11.88 45.17
N GLU A 66 6.75 -11.94 46.44
CA GLU A 66 5.35 -12.12 46.84
C GLU A 66 4.49 -10.94 46.34
N GLN A 67 5.00 -9.72 46.46
CA GLN A 67 4.30 -8.53 46.00
C GLN A 67 4.12 -8.52 44.47
N LEU A 68 5.18 -8.89 43.72
CA LEU A 68 5.09 -9.02 42.25
C LEU A 68 4.09 -10.09 41.84
N LEU A 69 4.08 -11.22 42.53
CA LEU A 69 3.15 -12.32 42.27
C LEU A 69 1.71 -11.93 42.58
N ASP A 70 1.46 -11.17 43.64
CA ASP A 70 0.13 -10.66 43.97
C ASP A 70 -0.37 -9.66 42.93
N ASP A 71 0.45 -8.67 42.54
CA ASP A 71 0.10 -7.74 41.47
C ASP A 71 -0.11 -8.49 40.12
N ALA A 72 0.70 -9.51 39.86
CA ALA A 72 0.59 -10.34 38.66
C ALA A 72 -0.70 -11.17 38.62
N ARG A 73 -1.26 -11.58 39.76
CA ARG A 73 -2.55 -12.29 39.81
C ARG A 73 -3.65 -11.47 39.15
N ASP A 74 -3.75 -10.22 39.56
CA ASP A 74 -4.80 -9.31 39.10
C ASP A 74 -4.53 -8.89 37.65
N LEU A 75 -3.24 -8.76 37.27
CA LEU A 75 -2.87 -8.55 35.88
C LEU A 75 -3.30 -9.72 34.98
N VAL A 76 -3.06 -10.97 35.37
CA VAL A 76 -3.46 -12.16 34.59
C VAL A 76 -4.97 -12.17 34.33
N GLN A 77 -5.78 -11.86 35.35
CA GLN A 77 -7.23 -11.71 35.16
C GLN A 77 -7.58 -10.63 34.12
N LEU A 78 -6.89 -9.48 34.18
CA LEU A 78 -7.08 -8.42 33.18
C LEU A 78 -6.64 -8.84 31.77
N LEU A 79 -5.67 -9.76 31.64
CA LEU A 79 -5.27 -10.31 30.34
C LEU A 79 -6.35 -11.22 29.76
N ASP A 80 -6.97 -12.06 30.59
CA ASP A 80 -8.07 -12.96 30.16
C ASP A 80 -9.29 -12.16 29.66
N ASP A 81 -9.62 -11.06 30.33
CA ASP A 81 -10.73 -10.17 29.97
C ASP A 81 -10.56 -9.50 28.59
N THR A 82 -9.36 -9.57 27.99
CA THR A 82 -9.08 -8.96 26.68
C THR A 82 -9.65 -9.76 25.51
N GLY A 83 -9.90 -11.06 25.68
CA GLY A 83 -10.19 -11.99 24.59
C GLY A 83 -9.02 -12.23 23.64
N ILE A 84 -7.80 -11.86 24.03
CA ILE A 84 -6.55 -12.20 23.34
C ILE A 84 -5.82 -13.25 24.19
N HIS A 85 -5.16 -14.23 23.56
CA HIS A 85 -4.40 -15.25 24.29
C HIS A 85 -3.39 -14.58 25.25
N PRO A 86 -3.34 -14.93 26.55
CA PRO A 86 -2.51 -14.24 27.54
C PRO A 86 -1.03 -14.12 27.17
N SER A 87 -0.43 -15.16 26.58
CA SER A 87 0.96 -15.11 26.08
C SER A 87 1.18 -14.07 24.98
N LEU A 88 0.20 -13.85 24.10
CA LEU A 88 0.24 -12.79 23.08
C LEU A 88 0.06 -11.41 23.72
N CYS A 89 -0.77 -11.30 24.77
CA CYS A 89 -0.89 -10.08 25.57
C CYS A 89 0.44 -9.70 26.22
N LEU A 90 1.12 -10.67 26.83
CA LEU A 90 2.45 -10.48 27.43
C LEU A 90 3.46 -9.97 26.40
N SER A 91 3.51 -10.60 25.22
CA SER A 91 4.36 -10.13 24.12
C SER A 91 4.04 -8.68 23.71
N ALA A 92 2.74 -8.34 23.60
CA ALA A 92 2.32 -7.01 23.23
C ALA A 92 2.65 -5.95 24.30
N LEU A 93 2.52 -6.29 25.58
CA LEU A 93 2.80 -5.41 26.72
C LEU A 93 4.32 -5.27 26.99
N ALA A 94 5.13 -6.24 26.57
CA ALA A 94 6.59 -6.22 26.70
C ALA A 94 7.31 -5.43 25.60
N ARG A 95 6.58 -4.88 24.62
CA ARG A 95 7.17 -4.03 23.58
C ARG A 95 7.75 -2.77 24.20
N GLU A 96 8.95 -2.41 23.77
CA GLU A 96 9.61 -1.18 24.21
C GLU A 96 8.73 0.04 23.90
N ALA A 97 8.63 0.96 24.86
CA ALA A 97 7.86 2.19 24.72
C ALA A 97 8.61 3.18 23.81
N LEU A 98 8.58 2.94 22.50
CA LEU A 98 9.13 3.85 21.51
C LEU A 98 8.20 5.07 21.36
N ASP A 99 8.74 6.28 21.41
CA ASP A 99 7.94 7.46 21.08
C ASP A 99 7.50 7.42 19.60
N HIS A 100 6.46 8.17 19.20
CA HIS A 100 5.96 8.15 17.81
C HIS A 100 6.99 8.60 16.75
N THR A 101 8.05 9.28 17.15
CA THR A 101 9.17 9.69 16.31
C THR A 101 10.16 8.53 16.17
N GLU A 102 10.46 7.82 17.26
CA GLU A 102 11.30 6.63 17.34
C GLU A 102 10.69 5.43 16.64
N GLN A 103 9.39 5.18 16.82
CA GLN A 103 8.66 4.12 16.11
C GLN A 103 8.66 4.32 14.58
N ARG A 104 8.74 5.58 14.11
CA ARG A 104 8.93 5.91 12.69
C ARG A 104 10.40 6.00 12.25
N LYS A 105 11.34 6.07 13.20
CA LYS A 105 12.80 6.06 12.99
C LYS A 105 13.40 4.66 13.01
N SER A 106 12.72 3.70 13.64
CA SER A 106 13.06 2.27 13.65
C SER A 106 12.18 1.43 12.71
N GLY A 107 11.03 1.97 12.29
CA GLY A 107 10.04 1.30 11.44
C GLY A 107 9.50 0.03 12.05
N ALA A 108 9.61 -0.07 13.38
CA ALA A 108 9.08 -1.15 14.19
C ALA A 108 7.55 -1.03 14.22
N TYR A 109 6.92 -1.54 13.17
CA TYR A 109 5.48 -1.79 13.15
C TYR A 109 5.23 -3.10 13.86
N HIS A 110 4.89 -3.04 15.15
CA HIS A 110 4.62 -4.25 15.91
C HIS A 110 3.43 -5.01 15.35
N THR A 111 3.62 -6.31 15.12
CA THR A 111 2.59 -7.20 14.56
C THR A 111 1.45 -7.38 15.56
N ASP A 112 0.23 -7.07 15.12
CA ASP A 112 -1.02 -7.31 15.86
C ASP A 112 -1.30 -8.81 16.01
N PHE A 113 -1.85 -9.23 17.15
CA PHE A 113 -2.14 -10.64 17.45
C PHE A 113 -2.91 -11.39 16.34
N ARG A 114 -3.85 -10.72 15.64
CA ARG A 114 -4.65 -11.34 14.56
C ARG A 114 -3.79 -11.68 13.35
N LEU A 115 -2.84 -10.79 13.03
CA LEU A 115 -1.86 -11.05 11.96
C LEU A 115 -0.88 -12.13 12.39
N ALA A 116 -0.43 -12.12 13.65
CA ALA A 116 0.52 -13.11 14.15
C ALA A 116 -0.07 -14.53 14.09
N LEU A 117 -1.31 -14.72 14.56
CA LEU A 117 -2.03 -15.99 14.46
C LEU A 117 -2.27 -16.39 13.00
N HIS A 118 -2.59 -15.44 12.12
CA HIS A 118 -2.79 -15.74 10.71
C HIS A 118 -1.52 -16.22 9.99
N LEU A 119 -0.36 -15.60 10.27
CA LEU A 119 0.93 -16.08 9.75
C LEU A 119 1.31 -17.45 10.34
N ALA A 120 1.06 -17.68 11.62
CA ALA A 120 1.32 -18.96 12.26
C ALA A 120 0.45 -20.08 11.65
N GLN A 121 -0.84 -19.82 11.44
CA GLN A 121 -1.77 -20.76 10.79
C GLN A 121 -1.40 -21.05 9.34
N SER A 122 -0.82 -20.09 8.61
CA SER A 122 -0.43 -20.34 7.21
C SER A 122 0.75 -21.31 7.06
N VAL A 123 1.44 -21.64 8.16
CA VAL A 123 2.54 -22.62 8.19
C VAL A 123 2.26 -23.81 9.11
N GLU A 124 1.06 -23.92 9.69
CA GLU A 124 0.67 -24.94 10.68
C GLU A 124 1.03 -26.36 10.25
N ILE A 125 0.78 -26.72 8.99
CA ILE A 125 1.06 -28.05 8.44
C ILE A 125 2.56 -28.40 8.41
N HIS A 126 3.44 -27.43 8.65
CA HIS A 126 4.90 -27.55 8.70
C HIS A 126 5.45 -27.50 10.13
N LEU A 127 4.63 -27.19 11.13
CA LEU A 127 5.00 -27.14 12.55
C LEU A 127 4.93 -28.53 13.18
N LYS A 128 5.85 -29.41 12.77
CA LYS A 128 5.94 -30.79 13.28
C LYS A 128 6.99 -30.91 14.38
N GLU A 129 6.92 -31.98 15.16
CA GLU A 129 7.95 -32.31 16.15
C GLU A 129 9.36 -32.28 15.54
N GLY A 130 10.28 -31.58 16.20
CA GLY A 130 11.66 -31.41 15.75
C GLY A 130 11.88 -30.36 14.65
N ALA A 131 10.82 -29.72 14.11
CA ALA A 131 10.97 -28.64 13.15
C ALA A 131 11.67 -27.43 13.79
N LYS A 132 12.63 -26.83 13.10
CA LYS A 132 13.30 -25.60 13.55
C LYS A 132 12.62 -24.37 12.96
N VAL A 133 12.10 -23.51 13.83
CA VAL A 133 11.43 -22.27 13.47
C VAL A 133 12.24 -21.07 13.93
N ILE A 134 12.47 -20.11 13.05
CA ILE A 134 13.18 -18.87 13.39
C ILE A 134 12.40 -17.61 13.02
N ASP A 135 12.51 -16.61 13.89
CA ASP A 135 12.29 -15.20 13.57
C ASP A 135 13.59 -14.41 13.81
N PRO A 136 14.29 -13.95 12.76
CA PRO A 136 15.55 -13.23 12.90
C PRO A 136 15.37 -11.73 13.18
N ALA A 137 14.14 -11.24 13.39
CA ALA A 137 13.86 -9.88 13.85
C ALA A 137 12.61 -9.92 14.76
N CYS A 138 12.68 -10.73 15.81
CA CYS A 138 11.50 -11.20 16.53
C CYS A 138 10.77 -10.12 17.33
N GLY A 139 11.42 -8.99 17.62
CA GLY A 139 10.92 -8.01 18.56
C GLY A 139 10.60 -8.68 19.90
N ALA A 140 9.46 -8.34 20.49
CA ALA A 140 8.94 -8.98 21.70
C ALA A 140 8.31 -10.38 21.48
N GLY A 141 8.51 -10.99 20.31
CA GLY A 141 8.25 -12.42 20.13
C GLY A 141 6.83 -12.82 19.75
N ILE A 142 6.00 -11.87 19.30
CA ILE A 142 4.57 -12.12 19.04
C ILE A 142 4.35 -13.22 17.97
N LEU A 143 5.23 -13.28 16.96
CA LEU A 143 5.16 -14.28 15.89
C LEU A 143 5.58 -15.66 16.39
N LEU A 144 6.71 -15.77 17.11
CA LEU A 144 7.16 -17.02 17.72
C LEU A 144 6.16 -17.55 18.77
N THR A 145 5.54 -16.64 19.52
CA THR A 145 4.48 -16.99 20.48
C THR A 145 3.25 -17.52 19.76
N ALA A 146 2.80 -16.86 18.68
CA ALA A 146 1.67 -17.33 17.88
C ALA A 146 1.95 -18.70 17.22
N VAL A 147 3.16 -18.90 16.69
CA VAL A 147 3.60 -20.19 16.14
C VAL A 147 3.57 -21.27 17.21
N SER A 148 4.06 -21.00 18.41
CA SER A 148 4.09 -21.99 19.49
C SER A 148 2.68 -22.34 19.98
N ILE A 149 1.77 -21.37 20.04
CA ILE A 149 0.34 -21.61 20.33
C ILE A 149 -0.29 -22.50 19.26
N VAL A 150 -0.01 -22.24 17.98
CA VAL A 150 -0.56 -23.05 16.86
C VAL A 150 0.05 -24.45 16.83
N ALA A 151 1.35 -24.59 17.10
CA ALA A 151 2.05 -25.87 17.09
C ALA A 151 1.61 -26.79 18.25
N CYS A 152 1.43 -26.23 19.45
CA CYS A 152 1.24 -27.02 20.67
C CYS A 152 -0.22 -27.06 21.14
N GLY A 153 -1.04 -26.09 20.74
CA GLY A 153 -2.37 -25.90 21.33
C GLY A 153 -2.27 -25.73 22.86
N PRO A 154 -3.20 -26.32 23.64
CA PRO A 154 -3.16 -26.27 25.10
C PRO A 154 -2.23 -27.32 25.75
N ASP A 155 -1.52 -28.14 24.98
CA ASP A 155 -0.68 -29.22 25.51
C ASP A 155 0.66 -28.68 26.03
N ARG A 156 0.81 -28.67 27.36
CA ARG A 156 2.01 -28.17 28.06
C ARG A 156 3.23 -29.07 27.88
N ILE A 157 3.05 -30.38 27.76
CA ILE A 157 4.18 -31.32 27.56
C ILE A 157 4.76 -31.08 26.18
N LEU A 158 3.88 -30.99 25.17
CA LEU A 158 4.28 -30.64 23.81
C LEU A 158 4.90 -29.24 23.76
N ALA A 159 4.37 -28.26 24.51
CA ALA A 159 4.97 -26.93 24.61
C ALA A 159 6.39 -26.97 25.19
N SER A 160 6.64 -27.73 26.26
CA SER A 160 7.99 -27.88 26.82
C SER A 160 8.99 -28.41 25.80
N GLU A 161 8.65 -29.50 25.11
CA GLU A 161 9.52 -30.09 24.08
C GLU A 161 9.71 -29.17 22.88
N TRP A 162 8.64 -28.51 22.43
CA TRP A 162 8.68 -27.53 21.35
C TRP A 162 9.60 -26.35 21.68
N LEU A 163 9.44 -25.73 22.85
CA LEU A 163 10.27 -24.60 23.25
C LEU A 163 11.75 -25.02 23.38
N ARG A 164 12.01 -26.20 23.93
CA ARG A 164 13.36 -26.75 24.10
C ARG A 164 14.12 -26.92 22.78
N HIS A 165 13.44 -27.29 21.71
CA HIS A 165 14.09 -27.77 20.47
C HIS A 165 13.78 -26.97 19.20
N SER A 166 12.64 -26.28 19.15
CA SER A 166 12.08 -25.77 17.89
C SER A 166 12.11 -24.24 17.76
N VAL A 167 12.26 -23.48 18.84
CA VAL A 167 12.12 -22.02 18.82
C VAL A 167 13.45 -21.27 18.83
N TYR A 168 13.81 -20.71 17.68
CA TYR A 168 15.00 -19.90 17.46
C TYR A 168 14.61 -18.42 17.28
N ALA A 169 15.41 -17.51 17.81
CA ALA A 169 15.12 -16.08 17.77
C ALA A 169 16.39 -15.25 17.60
N ALA A 170 16.28 -14.14 16.88
CA ALA A 170 17.29 -13.09 16.93
C ALA A 170 16.63 -11.71 16.91
N ASP A 171 17.25 -10.77 17.62
CA ASP A 171 16.88 -9.37 17.57
C ASP A 171 18.10 -8.50 17.93
N LEU A 172 18.09 -7.25 17.48
CA LEU A 172 19.11 -6.27 17.84
C LEU A 172 19.01 -5.90 19.33
N SER A 173 17.79 -5.90 19.89
CA SER A 173 17.54 -5.51 21.27
C SER A 173 17.50 -6.73 22.22
N PRO A 174 18.39 -6.77 23.23
CA PRO A 174 18.26 -7.73 24.32
C PRO A 174 16.95 -7.59 25.11
N MET A 175 16.36 -6.40 25.18
CA MET A 175 15.08 -6.17 25.85
C MET A 175 13.91 -6.76 25.05
N ALA A 176 13.96 -6.66 23.73
CA ALA A 176 13.02 -7.35 22.85
C ALA A 176 13.09 -8.87 23.07
N LEU A 177 14.30 -9.46 23.11
CA LEU A 177 14.48 -10.87 23.45
C LEU A 177 13.97 -11.22 24.86
N ARG A 178 14.12 -10.35 25.86
CA ARG A 178 13.50 -10.55 27.18
C ARG A 178 11.98 -10.62 27.10
N GLY A 179 11.36 -9.76 26.29
CA GLY A 179 9.93 -9.80 25.98
C GLY A 179 9.52 -11.13 25.30
N THR A 180 10.31 -11.60 24.33
CA THR A 180 10.10 -12.91 23.70
C THR A 180 10.16 -14.04 24.72
N ARG A 181 11.16 -14.02 25.62
CA ARG A 181 11.34 -15.03 26.68
C ARG A 181 10.13 -15.11 27.61
N LEU A 182 9.68 -13.98 28.17
CA LEU A 182 8.56 -14.00 29.10
C LEU A 182 7.25 -14.41 28.40
N SER A 183 7.09 -14.11 27.11
CA SER A 183 5.90 -14.49 26.36
C SER A 183 5.81 -16.00 26.18
N LEU A 184 6.90 -16.60 25.72
CA LEU A 184 6.99 -18.05 25.47
C LEU A 184 7.04 -18.86 26.76
N ALA A 185 7.71 -18.35 27.80
CA ALA A 185 7.77 -19.01 29.11
C ALA A 185 6.37 -19.24 29.70
N SER A 186 5.40 -18.36 29.41
CA SER A 186 4.02 -18.51 29.90
C SER A 186 3.28 -19.75 29.37
N LEU A 187 3.85 -20.48 28.40
CA LEU A 187 3.26 -21.67 27.80
C LEU A 187 3.68 -22.97 28.51
N THR A 188 4.65 -22.94 29.43
CA THR A 188 5.21 -24.13 30.09
C THR A 188 5.54 -23.86 31.55
N ASP A 189 5.54 -24.91 32.37
CA ASP A 189 6.05 -24.93 33.75
C ASP A 189 7.50 -25.42 33.85
N ASP A 190 8.10 -25.88 32.75
CA ASP A 190 9.45 -26.45 32.70
C ASP A 190 10.52 -25.35 32.52
N LEU A 191 11.16 -24.96 33.63
CA LEU A 191 12.25 -23.98 33.63
C LEU A 191 13.47 -24.42 32.80
N ASP A 192 13.73 -25.73 32.70
CA ASP A 192 14.85 -26.25 31.92
C ASP A 192 14.54 -26.17 30.42
N ALA A 193 13.29 -26.34 30.01
CA ALA A 193 12.85 -26.10 28.64
C ALA A 193 13.01 -24.61 28.27
N ILE A 194 12.57 -23.71 29.15
CA ILE A 194 12.72 -22.26 28.97
C ILE A 194 14.20 -21.86 28.84
N PHE A 195 15.08 -22.45 29.67
CA PHE A 195 16.51 -22.18 29.60
C PHE A 195 17.15 -22.73 28.33
N ALA A 196 16.82 -23.98 27.95
CA ALA A 196 17.32 -24.61 26.73
C ALA A 196 16.90 -23.82 25.48
N MET A 197 15.65 -23.36 25.43
CA MET A 197 15.14 -22.49 24.37
C MET A 197 16.02 -21.25 24.17
N TYR A 198 16.40 -20.56 25.26
CA TYR A 198 17.16 -19.32 25.20
C TYR A 198 18.59 -19.51 24.66
N ALA A 199 19.14 -20.73 24.72
CA ALA A 199 20.45 -21.04 24.13
C ALA A 199 20.45 -20.93 22.58
N HIS A 200 19.28 -21.05 21.96
CA HIS A 200 19.08 -20.95 20.52
C HIS A 200 18.97 -19.50 20.02
N TRP A 201 19.16 -18.50 20.88
CA TRP A 201 18.85 -17.10 20.57
C TRP A 201 20.11 -16.25 20.39
N ARG A 202 20.02 -15.17 19.60
CA ARG A 202 21.13 -14.25 19.34
C ARG A 202 20.69 -12.79 19.49
N ALA A 203 21.33 -12.06 20.39
CA ALA A 203 21.24 -10.61 20.45
C ALA A 203 22.26 -10.02 19.45
N GLN A 204 21.82 -9.72 18.23
CA GLN A 204 22.69 -9.31 17.13
C GLN A 204 21.95 -8.49 16.06
N ASP A 205 22.70 -7.72 15.26
CA ASP A 205 22.16 -7.18 14.00
C ASP A 205 22.06 -8.31 12.99
N SER A 206 20.85 -8.74 12.67
CA SER A 206 20.62 -9.88 11.79
C SER A 206 21.09 -9.67 10.35
N LEU A 207 21.14 -8.43 9.86
CA LEU A 207 21.65 -8.13 8.51
C LEU A 207 23.19 -8.10 8.47
N LEU A 208 23.83 -7.80 9.60
CA LEU A 208 25.30 -7.69 9.70
C LEU A 208 25.98 -8.90 10.38
N ALA A 209 25.21 -9.79 11.01
CA ALA A 209 25.70 -11.01 11.64
C ALA A 209 26.37 -11.95 10.62
N SER A 210 27.54 -12.51 10.94
CA SER A 210 28.28 -13.40 10.03
C SER A 210 27.48 -14.67 9.69
N ASP A 211 27.74 -15.25 8.52
CA ASP A 211 27.08 -16.49 8.10
C ASP A 211 27.37 -17.64 9.09
N ALA A 212 28.55 -17.64 9.71
CA ALA A 212 28.92 -18.56 10.78
C ALA A 212 28.00 -18.46 12.01
N SER A 213 27.53 -17.26 12.38
CA SER A 213 26.58 -17.08 13.49
C SER A 213 25.26 -17.80 13.24
N TRP A 214 24.77 -17.78 11.99
CA TRP A 214 23.55 -18.48 11.60
C TRP A 214 23.74 -19.99 11.47
N LEU A 215 24.88 -20.42 10.91
CA LEU A 215 25.22 -21.84 10.75
C LEU A 215 25.41 -22.54 12.10
N ASP A 216 25.87 -21.84 13.13
CA ASP A 216 25.98 -22.35 14.50
C ASP A 216 24.60 -22.72 15.09
N LEU A 217 23.55 -21.94 14.78
CA LEU A 217 22.19 -22.25 15.19
C LEU A 217 21.57 -23.40 14.39
N SER A 218 21.75 -23.39 13.07
CA SER A 218 21.29 -24.46 12.20
C SER A 218 22.17 -24.60 10.95
N PRO A 219 23.03 -25.63 10.89
CA PRO A 219 24.00 -25.80 9.79
C PRO A 219 23.36 -25.96 8.40
N VAL A 220 22.10 -26.41 8.36
CA VAL A 220 21.34 -26.63 7.12
C VAL A 220 20.27 -25.57 6.87
N GLY A 221 20.05 -24.65 7.81
CA GLY A 221 18.92 -23.70 7.79
C GLY A 221 17.70 -24.16 8.59
N PHE A 222 16.59 -23.46 8.45
CA PHE A 222 15.38 -23.61 9.27
C PHE A 222 14.20 -24.13 8.44
N ASP A 223 13.42 -25.05 9.01
CA ASP A 223 12.22 -25.62 8.37
C ASP A 223 11.16 -24.55 8.10
N VAL A 224 11.01 -23.61 9.05
CA VAL A 224 10.10 -22.47 8.93
C VAL A 224 10.83 -21.19 9.31
N VAL A 225 10.68 -20.16 8.47
CA VAL A 225 11.15 -18.81 8.74
C VAL A 225 9.93 -17.87 8.76
N ILE A 226 9.65 -17.26 9.91
CA ILE A 226 8.52 -16.35 10.09
C ILE A 226 9.04 -14.98 10.52
N ALA A 227 8.56 -13.89 9.90
CA ALA A 227 9.00 -12.55 10.31
C ALA A 227 8.07 -11.43 9.86
N ASN A 228 8.08 -10.35 10.63
CA ASN A 228 7.66 -9.01 10.19
C ASN A 228 8.89 -8.09 10.22
N PRO A 229 9.74 -8.12 9.17
CA PRO A 229 10.96 -7.34 9.16
C PRO A 229 10.67 -5.82 9.15
N PRO A 230 11.62 -4.97 9.56
CA PRO A 230 11.44 -3.51 9.53
C PRO A 230 11.20 -2.99 8.10
N TRP A 231 10.22 -2.09 7.95
CA TRP A 231 9.78 -1.57 6.64
C TRP A 231 10.51 -0.29 6.18
N GLU A 232 11.56 0.13 6.88
CA GLU A 232 12.17 1.45 6.66
C GLU A 232 13.01 1.57 5.40
N LYS A 233 13.14 2.82 4.96
CA LYS A 233 14.17 3.21 4.00
C LYS A 233 15.50 3.39 4.71
N VAL A 234 16.59 2.90 4.11
CA VAL A 234 17.94 3.12 4.65
C VAL A 234 18.35 4.61 4.52
N LYS A 235 17.85 5.30 3.49
CA LYS A 235 18.19 6.69 3.19
C LYS A 235 17.52 7.69 4.13
N LEU A 236 18.29 8.66 4.64
CA LEU A 236 17.79 9.76 5.46
C LEU A 236 17.29 10.94 4.62
N THR A 237 16.01 11.28 4.75
CA THR A 237 15.44 12.50 4.15
C THR A 237 15.57 13.71 5.08
N ARG A 238 15.57 14.93 4.51
CA ARG A 238 15.57 16.18 5.29
C ARG A 238 14.39 16.27 6.25
N HIS A 239 13.22 15.78 5.84
CA HIS A 239 12.01 15.82 6.66
C HIS A 239 12.12 14.88 7.87
N GLU A 240 12.67 13.66 7.68
CA GLU A 240 12.96 12.73 8.77
C GLU A 240 14.00 13.29 9.73
N TYR A 241 15.07 13.91 9.23
CA TYR A 241 16.11 14.51 10.07
C TYR A 241 15.59 15.69 10.91
N ILE A 242 14.83 16.61 10.30
CA ILE A 242 14.25 17.76 11.03
C ILE A 242 13.25 17.28 12.09
N LYS A 243 12.40 16.30 11.73
CA LYS A 243 11.45 15.70 12.67
C LYS A 243 12.17 14.97 13.81
N ALA A 244 13.28 14.30 13.50
CA ALA A 244 14.12 13.60 14.46
C ALA A 244 14.72 14.51 15.54
N ASN A 245 14.95 15.78 15.21
CA ASN A 245 15.46 16.82 16.10
C ASN A 245 14.33 17.57 16.86
N GLY A 246 13.14 16.98 16.98
CA GLY A 246 12.05 17.50 17.82
C GLY A 246 11.19 18.60 17.18
N GLN A 247 11.41 18.95 15.92
CA GLN A 247 10.59 19.95 15.22
C GLN A 247 9.39 19.27 14.52
N THR A 248 8.18 19.45 15.08
CA THR A 248 6.95 18.93 14.48
C THR A 248 6.46 19.89 13.39
N ARG A 249 6.28 19.40 12.15
CA ARG A 249 5.77 20.21 11.04
C ARG A 249 4.81 19.50 10.12
N GLU A 250 3.91 20.28 9.54
CA GLU A 250 3.08 19.87 8.41
C GLU A 250 3.86 19.96 7.09
N TYR A 251 3.66 18.95 6.24
CA TYR A 251 4.27 18.86 4.92
C TYR A 251 3.87 20.05 4.05
N GLY A 252 4.85 20.86 3.60
CA GLY A 252 4.63 22.00 2.68
C GLY A 252 4.93 23.40 3.24
N THR A 253 5.39 23.53 4.50
CA THR A 253 5.77 24.81 5.14
C THR A 253 7.27 25.16 4.96
N SER A 254 7.61 26.45 4.86
CA SER A 254 8.99 26.97 4.62
C SER A 254 9.94 26.76 5.81
N TYR A 255 11.11 26.12 5.64
CA TYR A 255 12.07 25.82 6.74
C TYR A 255 13.20 26.86 6.88
N SER A 256 13.79 26.95 8.08
CA SER A 256 15.00 27.75 8.34
C SER A 256 16.26 26.88 8.15
N LEU A 257 17.36 27.46 7.66
CA LEU A 257 18.61 26.71 7.40
C LEU A 257 19.24 26.10 8.67
N GLN A 258 18.94 26.65 9.85
CA GLN A 258 19.43 26.15 11.13
C GLN A 258 18.92 24.74 11.49
N SER A 259 17.75 24.32 10.98
CA SER A 259 17.18 23.00 11.28
C SER A 259 17.89 21.83 10.58
N LEU A 260 18.88 22.11 9.71
CA LEU A 260 19.63 21.13 8.94
C LEU A 260 21.10 21.00 9.36
N ALA A 261 21.51 21.65 10.46
CA ALA A 261 22.86 21.50 10.99
C ALA A 261 23.16 20.02 11.30
N GLY A 262 24.26 19.48 10.77
CA GLY A 262 24.66 18.06 10.95
C GLY A 262 24.00 17.05 9.99
N TYR A 263 23.07 17.48 9.13
CA TYR A 263 22.37 16.60 8.19
C TYR A 263 23.31 15.89 7.22
N ASP A 264 24.30 16.59 6.66
CA ASP A 264 25.20 16.02 5.65
C ASP A 264 26.11 14.93 6.24
N ALA A 265 26.53 15.07 7.50
CA ALA A 265 27.30 14.04 8.21
C ALA A 265 26.44 12.79 8.46
N ALA A 266 25.23 12.96 9.02
CA ALA A 266 24.30 11.85 9.27
C ALA A 266 23.89 11.13 7.97
N LYS A 267 23.72 11.89 6.87
CA LYS A 267 23.44 11.35 5.54
C LYS A 267 24.61 10.52 5.02
N THR A 268 25.85 10.97 5.23
CA THR A 268 27.06 10.26 4.80
C THR A 268 27.23 8.93 5.54
N GLN A 269 27.01 8.92 6.87
CA GLN A 269 27.06 7.71 7.68
C GLN A 269 26.02 6.66 7.22
N ARG A 270 24.76 7.07 7.00
CA ARG A 270 23.72 6.17 6.47
C ARG A 270 24.01 5.69 5.05
N ALA A 271 24.68 6.49 4.22
CA ALA A 271 25.10 6.05 2.90
C ALA A 271 26.16 4.93 2.98
N ALA A 272 27.11 5.01 3.91
CA ALA A 272 28.10 3.96 4.12
C ALA A 272 27.46 2.63 4.57
N MET A 273 26.50 2.68 5.51
CA MET A 273 25.71 1.51 5.92
C MET A 273 24.89 0.93 4.75
N ALA A 274 24.31 1.78 3.92
CA ALA A 274 23.59 1.32 2.73
C ALA A 274 24.53 0.57 1.76
N SER A 275 25.76 1.05 1.57
CA SER A 275 26.75 0.41 0.72
C SER A 275 27.14 -0.99 1.24
N SER A 276 27.40 -1.15 2.54
CA SER A 276 27.73 -2.46 3.11
C SER A 276 26.57 -3.46 3.02
N LEU A 277 25.33 -2.99 3.19
CA LEU A 277 24.15 -3.82 2.99
C LEU A 277 23.98 -4.26 1.53
N VAL A 278 24.23 -3.36 0.57
CA VAL A 278 24.15 -3.70 -0.87
C VAL A 278 25.20 -4.73 -1.28
N GLU A 279 26.42 -4.65 -0.73
CA GLU A 279 27.47 -5.64 -0.97
C GLU A 279 27.04 -7.04 -0.51
N ARG A 280 26.38 -7.12 0.65
CA ARG A 280 25.93 -8.38 1.25
C ARG A 280 24.63 -8.92 0.68
N TYR A 281 23.74 -8.03 0.26
CA TYR A 281 22.41 -8.32 -0.27
C TYR A 281 22.26 -7.66 -1.65
N PRO A 282 22.79 -8.27 -2.72
CA PRO A 282 22.86 -7.67 -4.05
C PRO A 282 21.49 -7.28 -4.62
N VAL A 283 20.40 -7.90 -4.14
CA VAL A 283 19.02 -7.56 -4.54
C VAL A 283 18.67 -6.11 -4.17
N LEU A 284 19.31 -5.54 -3.14
CA LEU A 284 19.16 -4.12 -2.74
C LEU A 284 19.75 -3.12 -3.72
N ALA A 285 20.66 -3.52 -4.60
CA ALA A 285 21.40 -2.60 -5.46
C ALA A 285 20.51 -1.81 -6.45
N LYS A 286 19.30 -2.31 -6.73
CA LYS A 286 18.40 -1.74 -7.74
C LYS A 286 17.34 -0.83 -7.12
N GLY A 287 17.70 0.44 -6.89
CA GLY A 287 16.76 1.49 -6.49
C GLY A 287 17.09 2.10 -5.13
N GLU A 288 16.09 2.70 -4.47
CA GLU A 288 16.27 3.13 -3.08
C GLU A 288 16.27 1.89 -2.17
N PRO A 289 17.31 1.68 -1.34
CA PRO A 289 17.41 0.51 -0.47
C PRO A 289 16.39 0.61 0.67
N ASP A 290 15.49 -0.37 0.71
CA ASP A 290 14.51 -0.58 1.78
C ASP A 290 14.95 -1.79 2.62
N LEU A 291 14.95 -1.69 3.96
CA LEU A 291 15.45 -2.74 4.85
C LEU A 291 14.70 -4.06 4.67
N TYR A 292 13.38 -4.03 4.47
CA TYR A 292 12.59 -5.25 4.28
C TYR A 292 13.03 -6.07 3.06
N VAL A 293 13.65 -5.44 2.04
CA VAL A 293 14.19 -6.16 0.88
C VAL A 293 15.43 -6.96 1.29
N ALA A 294 16.31 -6.38 2.11
CA ALA A 294 17.50 -7.06 2.65
C ALA A 294 17.09 -8.24 3.53
N PHE A 295 16.13 -7.99 4.43
CA PHE A 295 15.58 -9.03 5.29
C PHE A 295 14.93 -10.13 4.47
N THR A 296 14.14 -9.83 3.43
CA THR A 296 13.52 -10.88 2.61
C THR A 296 14.57 -11.80 1.98
N GLU A 297 15.72 -11.25 1.54
CA GLU A 297 16.85 -12.05 1.06
C GLU A 297 17.50 -12.88 2.18
N LEU A 298 17.73 -12.30 3.37
CA LEU A 298 18.22 -13.03 4.54
C LEU A 298 17.28 -14.19 4.93
N LEU A 299 15.99 -13.92 5.05
CA LEU A 299 14.95 -14.88 5.43
C LEU A 299 14.93 -16.06 4.45
N TYR A 300 15.01 -15.77 3.15
CA TYR A 300 15.15 -16.80 2.11
C TYR A 300 16.44 -17.61 2.27
N LYS A 301 17.59 -16.97 2.57
CA LYS A 301 18.88 -17.66 2.84
C LYS A 301 18.80 -18.58 4.06
N LEU A 302 18.11 -18.15 5.13
CA LEU A 302 17.92 -18.92 6.36
C LEU A 302 16.95 -20.10 6.19
N THR A 303 16.00 -20.01 5.25
CA THR A 303 15.04 -21.08 5.00
C THR A 303 15.77 -22.30 4.43
N LEU A 304 15.61 -23.49 5.03
CA LEU A 304 16.15 -24.75 4.50
C LEU A 304 15.61 -25.01 3.08
N ALA A 305 16.36 -25.75 2.25
CA ALA A 305 15.86 -26.21 0.96
C ALA A 305 14.62 -27.11 1.14
N GLY A 306 13.48 -26.75 0.55
CA GLY A 306 12.19 -27.38 0.79
C GLY A 306 11.44 -26.86 2.02
N GLY A 307 12.06 -26.01 2.83
CA GLY A 307 11.45 -25.29 3.95
C GLY A 307 10.57 -24.13 3.50
N HIS A 308 9.88 -23.52 4.47
CA HIS A 308 8.79 -22.58 4.22
C HIS A 308 9.07 -21.22 4.87
N GLY A 309 8.60 -20.15 4.24
CA GLY A 309 8.65 -18.82 4.81
C GLY A 309 7.29 -18.14 4.83
N ALA A 310 7.00 -17.41 5.91
CA ALA A 310 5.80 -16.60 6.10
C ALA A 310 6.18 -15.19 6.56
N LEU A 311 6.01 -14.20 5.70
CA LEU A 311 6.55 -12.85 5.91
C LEU A 311 5.48 -11.77 5.82
N LEU A 312 5.60 -10.74 6.65
CA LEU A 312 4.78 -9.54 6.58
C LEU A 312 5.57 -8.35 6.02
N VAL A 313 5.24 -7.90 4.81
CA VAL A 313 6.02 -6.85 4.10
C VAL A 313 5.14 -5.83 3.37
N PRO A 314 5.64 -4.63 3.04
CA PRO A 314 4.87 -3.64 2.29
C PRO A 314 4.45 -4.16 0.90
N ALA A 315 3.24 -3.80 0.46
CA ALA A 315 2.73 -4.23 -0.84
C ALA A 315 3.44 -3.61 -2.06
N GLY A 316 4.43 -2.74 -1.83
CA GLY A 316 5.39 -2.33 -2.86
C GLY A 316 6.15 -3.51 -3.47
N LEU A 317 6.32 -4.63 -2.74
CA LEU A 317 6.99 -5.83 -3.25
C LEU A 317 6.41 -6.32 -4.59
N ILE A 318 5.08 -6.33 -4.74
CA ILE A 318 4.43 -6.87 -5.95
C ILE A 318 4.35 -5.89 -7.13
N ARG A 319 4.65 -4.60 -6.93
CA ARG A 319 4.37 -3.56 -7.95
C ARG A 319 5.42 -2.47 -8.16
N SER A 320 6.35 -2.28 -7.23
CA SER A 320 7.40 -1.27 -7.37
C SER A 320 8.50 -1.71 -8.33
N LEU A 321 9.17 -0.73 -8.95
CA LEU A 321 10.32 -1.00 -9.83
C LEU A 321 11.56 -1.45 -9.04
N ASN A 322 11.79 -0.89 -7.85
CA ASN A 322 12.93 -1.26 -7.00
C ASN A 322 12.90 -2.72 -6.52
N THR A 323 11.71 -3.33 -6.49
CA THR A 323 11.51 -4.72 -6.04
C THR A 323 11.49 -5.73 -7.18
N GLU A 324 11.75 -5.33 -8.43
CA GLU A 324 11.78 -6.26 -9.58
C GLU A 324 12.79 -7.39 -9.38
N SER A 325 14.03 -7.07 -9.00
CA SER A 325 15.05 -8.08 -8.75
C SER A 325 14.64 -9.07 -7.65
N LEU A 326 13.98 -8.57 -6.59
CA LEU A 326 13.48 -9.41 -5.51
C LEU A 326 12.36 -10.34 -5.98
N ARG A 327 11.39 -9.83 -6.76
CA ARG A 327 10.33 -10.67 -7.36
C ARG A 327 10.89 -11.77 -8.24
N ARG A 328 11.92 -11.46 -9.05
CA ARG A 328 12.59 -12.46 -9.89
C ARG A 328 13.31 -13.51 -9.05
N ALA A 329 14.06 -13.09 -8.04
CA ALA A 329 14.76 -13.99 -7.14
C ALA A 329 13.78 -14.94 -6.43
N LEU A 330 12.67 -14.42 -5.89
CA LEU A 330 11.62 -15.25 -5.29
C LEU A 330 10.98 -16.22 -6.29
N ALA A 331 10.61 -15.74 -7.49
CA ALA A 331 10.00 -16.60 -8.51
C ALA A 331 10.93 -17.71 -9.04
N GLN A 332 12.24 -17.49 -9.01
CA GLN A 332 13.26 -18.47 -9.44
C GLN A 332 13.67 -19.41 -8.30
N GLY A 333 13.71 -18.90 -7.07
CA GLY A 333 14.19 -19.60 -5.89
C GLY A 333 13.10 -20.39 -5.14
N CYS A 334 11.83 -20.21 -5.49
CA CYS A 334 10.71 -20.90 -4.86
C CYS A 334 10.03 -21.85 -5.85
N ASP A 335 9.35 -22.86 -5.32
CA ASP A 335 8.49 -23.75 -6.12
C ASP A 335 7.00 -23.61 -5.75
N ASP A 336 6.71 -22.95 -4.63
CA ASP A 336 5.42 -22.30 -4.35
C ASP A 336 5.64 -20.89 -3.81
N LEU A 337 4.80 -19.95 -4.27
CA LEU A 337 4.88 -18.54 -3.91
C LEU A 337 3.49 -17.91 -3.98
N THR A 338 3.00 -17.40 -2.86
CA THR A 338 1.70 -16.75 -2.74
C THR A 338 1.83 -15.40 -2.04
N PHE A 339 1.27 -14.37 -2.66
CA PHE A 339 1.12 -13.04 -2.09
C PHE A 339 -0.34 -12.81 -1.70
N THR A 340 -0.62 -12.64 -0.41
CA THR A 340 -1.95 -12.29 0.09
C THR A 340 -1.98 -10.81 0.45
N VAL A 341 -2.84 -10.04 -0.22
CA VAL A 341 -2.95 -8.59 -0.03
C VAL A 341 -3.90 -8.26 1.11
N LEU A 342 -3.46 -7.39 2.02
CA LEU A 342 -4.28 -6.83 3.10
C LEU A 342 -4.24 -5.30 3.11
N GLU A 343 -5.35 -4.69 3.52
CA GLU A 343 -5.45 -3.27 3.83
C GLU A 343 -5.56 -3.08 5.36
N ASN A 344 -4.95 -2.03 5.91
CA ASN A 344 -5.00 -1.72 7.34
C ASN A 344 -6.36 -1.16 7.84
N ARG A 345 -7.48 -1.54 7.22
CA ARG A 345 -8.83 -1.08 7.61
C ARG A 345 -9.21 -1.53 9.01
N ALA A 346 -8.78 -2.73 9.40
CA ALA A 346 -9.00 -3.31 10.73
C ALA A 346 -8.05 -2.78 11.81
N ARG A 347 -7.25 -1.74 11.50
CA ARG A 347 -6.35 -1.04 12.45
C ARG A 347 -5.39 -2.00 13.17
N HIS A 348 -4.75 -2.91 12.43
CA HIS A 348 -3.64 -3.72 12.94
C HIS A 348 -2.46 -2.82 13.35
N PHE A 349 -2.19 -1.80 12.53
CA PHE A 349 -1.11 -0.84 12.75
C PHE A 349 -1.66 0.57 12.99
N ALA A 350 -0.98 1.37 13.80
CA ALA A 350 -1.27 2.79 14.04
C ALA A 350 -0.83 3.70 12.87
N ILE A 351 -1.10 3.28 11.63
CA ILE A 351 -0.80 3.99 10.38
C ILE A 351 -2.09 4.26 9.58
N ASP A 352 -1.94 4.82 8.37
CA ASP A 352 -3.05 5.03 7.45
C ASP A 352 -3.83 3.72 7.23
N THR A 353 -5.16 3.77 7.30
CA THR A 353 -6.04 2.59 7.16
C THR A 353 -6.01 2.01 5.75
N ARG A 354 -5.57 2.78 4.76
CA ARG A 354 -5.46 2.37 3.36
C ARG A 354 -4.06 1.82 3.04
N PHE A 355 -3.15 1.80 4.02
CA PHE A 355 -1.85 1.19 3.82
C PHE A 355 -2.02 -0.29 3.50
N LYS A 356 -1.33 -0.74 2.46
CA LYS A 356 -1.36 -2.12 1.99
C LYS A 356 -0.06 -2.85 2.30
N PHE A 357 -0.20 -4.05 2.81
CA PHE A 357 0.89 -4.97 3.10
C PHE A 357 0.53 -6.37 2.60
N LEU A 358 1.51 -7.25 2.59
CA LEU A 358 1.41 -8.61 2.07
C LEU A 358 1.76 -9.58 3.17
N VAL A 359 0.98 -10.66 3.26
CA VAL A 359 1.49 -11.93 3.78
C VAL A 359 2.09 -12.68 2.60
N VAL A 360 3.39 -12.96 2.67
CA VAL A 360 4.12 -13.71 1.65
C VAL A 360 4.37 -15.10 2.19
N ASN A 361 3.75 -16.10 1.57
CA ASN A 361 4.03 -17.50 1.84
C ASN A 361 4.85 -18.05 0.68
N TYR A 362 5.95 -18.74 0.98
CA TYR A 362 6.77 -19.40 -0.03
C TYR A 362 7.33 -20.72 0.47
N ARG A 363 7.67 -21.60 -0.48
CA ARG A 363 8.50 -22.78 -0.25
C ARG A 363 9.78 -22.67 -1.06
N ARG A 364 10.93 -22.73 -0.38
CA ARG A 364 12.24 -22.64 -1.03
C ARG A 364 12.48 -23.89 -1.87
N SER A 365 12.92 -23.71 -3.11
CA SER A 365 13.23 -24.82 -4.01
C SER A 365 14.32 -25.72 -3.43
N SER A 366 14.14 -27.03 -3.55
CA SER A 366 15.17 -28.04 -3.32
C SER A 366 15.73 -28.56 -4.64
N VAL A 367 16.78 -29.38 -4.59
CA VAL A 367 17.42 -29.95 -5.80
C VAL A 367 16.44 -30.75 -6.67
N SER A 368 15.42 -31.36 -6.06
CA SER A 368 14.40 -32.16 -6.74
C SER A 368 13.14 -31.35 -7.12
N SER A 369 13.08 -30.06 -6.78
CA SER A 369 11.90 -29.24 -7.02
C SER A 369 11.69 -28.91 -8.49
N LYS A 370 10.43 -28.93 -8.92
CA LYS A 370 10.02 -28.36 -10.22
C LYS A 370 10.04 -26.83 -10.13
N PRO A 371 10.38 -26.11 -11.21
CA PRO A 371 10.28 -24.66 -11.24
C PRO A 371 8.86 -24.17 -10.94
N LEU A 372 8.74 -22.99 -10.33
CA LEU A 372 7.46 -22.35 -10.03
C LEU A 372 6.59 -22.22 -11.29
N ALA A 373 5.43 -22.89 -11.29
CA ALA A 373 4.51 -22.85 -12.42
C ALA A 373 3.62 -21.59 -12.41
N ALA A 374 3.23 -21.11 -11.22
CA ALA A 374 2.31 -19.99 -11.04
C ALA A 374 2.56 -19.27 -9.72
N ILE A 375 2.30 -17.97 -9.69
CA ILE A 375 2.26 -17.16 -8.46
C ILE A 375 0.81 -17.13 -7.96
N GLY A 376 0.59 -17.39 -6.67
CA GLY A 376 -0.70 -17.18 -6.01
C GLY A 376 -0.92 -15.71 -5.64
N VAL A 377 -2.13 -15.20 -5.87
CA VAL A 377 -2.56 -13.86 -5.46
C VAL A 377 -3.84 -13.98 -4.66
N GLY A 378 -3.74 -13.81 -3.34
CA GLY A 378 -4.86 -13.82 -2.41
C GLY A 378 -5.23 -12.42 -1.93
N HIS A 379 -6.41 -12.30 -1.32
CA HIS A 379 -6.84 -11.11 -0.61
C HIS A 379 -7.37 -11.53 0.75
N ALA A 380 -7.04 -10.79 1.80
CA ALA A 380 -7.57 -11.05 3.12
C ALA A 380 -8.18 -9.79 3.74
N PHE A 381 -9.21 -10.03 4.54
CA PHE A 381 -9.88 -9.01 5.35
C PHE A 381 -9.79 -9.43 6.82
N ALA A 382 -10.01 -8.49 7.72
CA ALA A 382 -9.97 -8.77 9.14
C ALA A 382 -11.13 -8.06 9.86
N ASP A 383 -11.66 -8.72 10.88
CA ASP A 383 -12.55 -8.15 11.87
C ASP A 383 -11.76 -7.90 13.18
N ASN A 384 -12.47 -7.71 14.29
CA ASN A 384 -11.83 -7.47 15.58
C ASN A 384 -11.19 -8.73 16.21
N GLU A 385 -11.46 -9.93 15.67
CA GLU A 385 -11.02 -11.21 16.25
C GLU A 385 -9.98 -11.92 15.37
N ARG A 386 -10.11 -11.87 14.05
CA ARG A 386 -9.26 -12.66 13.14
C ARG A 386 -9.07 -12.03 11.77
N VAL A 387 -8.10 -12.59 11.04
CA VAL A 387 -7.88 -12.37 9.61
C VAL A 387 -8.48 -13.55 8.85
N THR A 388 -9.17 -13.29 7.75
CA THR A 388 -9.73 -14.31 6.85
C THR A 388 -9.23 -14.04 5.43
N ALA A 389 -8.59 -15.05 4.84
CA ALA A 389 -8.07 -15.00 3.48
C ALA A 389 -9.01 -15.72 2.51
N ALA A 390 -9.26 -15.09 1.36
CA ALA A 390 -9.91 -15.73 0.23
C ALA A 390 -8.94 -16.67 -0.50
N THR A 391 -9.49 -17.65 -1.22
CA THR A 391 -8.70 -18.56 -2.06
C THR A 391 -7.85 -17.77 -3.07
N PRO A 392 -6.52 -17.97 -3.10
CA PRO A 392 -5.66 -17.28 -4.04
C PRO A 392 -5.94 -17.63 -5.50
N VAL A 393 -5.92 -16.62 -6.37
CA VAL A 393 -5.94 -16.81 -7.82
C VAL A 393 -4.53 -17.21 -8.27
N ARG A 394 -4.41 -18.29 -9.06
CA ARG A 394 -3.11 -18.74 -9.60
C ARG A 394 -2.84 -18.05 -10.93
N LEU A 395 -1.75 -17.28 -10.99
CA LEU A 395 -1.27 -16.59 -12.18
C LEU A 395 -0.12 -17.38 -12.79
N PRO A 396 -0.31 -18.08 -13.93
CA PRO A 396 0.76 -18.83 -14.57
C PRO A 396 1.96 -17.94 -14.86
N LEU A 397 3.15 -18.35 -14.44
CA LEU A 397 4.35 -17.53 -14.53
C LEU A 397 4.74 -17.24 -15.99
N LYS A 398 4.42 -18.17 -16.91
CA LYS A 398 4.57 -17.99 -18.36
C LYS A 398 3.70 -16.83 -18.88
N ASP A 399 2.43 -16.79 -18.48
CA ASP A 399 1.51 -15.72 -18.86
C ASP A 399 1.95 -14.40 -18.25
N LEU A 400 2.30 -14.41 -16.95
CA LEU A 400 2.74 -13.20 -16.26
C LEU A 400 3.99 -12.61 -16.92
N ASN A 401 5.03 -13.41 -17.19
CA ASN A 401 6.24 -12.94 -17.89
C ASN A 401 5.95 -12.34 -19.28
N ARG A 402 5.02 -12.95 -20.03
CA ARG A 402 4.63 -12.47 -21.36
C ARG A 402 3.92 -11.11 -21.30
N LEU A 403 3.06 -10.93 -20.30
CA LEU A 403 2.24 -9.73 -20.16
C LEU A 403 2.96 -8.61 -19.40
N ARG A 404 3.79 -8.98 -18.42
CA ARG A 404 4.46 -8.14 -17.43
C ARG A 404 5.89 -8.68 -17.24
N SER A 405 6.81 -8.28 -18.11
CA SER A 405 8.18 -8.78 -18.08
C SER A 405 8.90 -8.44 -16.77
N ASP A 406 8.52 -7.35 -16.10
CA ASP A 406 8.98 -6.91 -14.77
C ASP A 406 8.39 -7.70 -13.59
N LEU A 407 7.62 -8.75 -13.88
CA LEU A 407 6.91 -9.60 -12.92
C LEU A 407 6.04 -8.82 -11.93
N THR A 408 5.59 -7.62 -12.28
CA THR A 408 4.60 -6.92 -11.47
C THR A 408 3.29 -7.74 -11.45
N VAL A 409 2.79 -7.99 -10.25
CA VAL A 409 1.68 -8.93 -10.04
C VAL A 409 0.37 -8.13 -10.01
N PRO A 410 -0.55 -8.34 -10.98
CA PRO A 410 -1.84 -7.65 -10.97
C PRO A 410 -2.72 -8.18 -9.84
N GLU A 411 -3.33 -7.26 -9.08
CA GLU A 411 -4.26 -7.55 -8.01
C GLU A 411 -5.61 -7.98 -8.57
N VAL A 412 -5.79 -9.29 -8.76
CA VAL A 412 -7.05 -9.94 -9.17
C VAL A 412 -7.62 -10.77 -8.03
N ARG A 413 -8.94 -10.86 -7.94
CA ARG A 413 -9.72 -11.53 -6.89
C ARG A 413 -10.42 -12.80 -7.37
N SER A 414 -10.56 -12.97 -8.68
CA SER A 414 -11.19 -14.16 -9.26
C SER A 414 -10.48 -14.61 -10.54
N ALA A 415 -10.80 -15.84 -10.96
CA ALA A 415 -10.30 -16.36 -12.23
C ALA A 415 -10.86 -15.57 -13.43
N GLU A 416 -12.06 -15.03 -13.30
CA GLU A 416 -12.73 -14.19 -14.30
C GLU A 416 -11.97 -12.87 -14.48
N GLU A 417 -11.60 -12.21 -13.39
CA GLU A 417 -10.78 -10.99 -13.44
C GLU A 417 -9.40 -11.27 -14.08
N TRP A 418 -8.77 -12.40 -13.76
CA TRP A 418 -7.51 -12.79 -14.41
C TRP A 418 -7.68 -13.04 -15.91
N ARG A 419 -8.73 -13.78 -16.31
CA ARG A 419 -9.04 -14.02 -17.73
C ARG A 419 -9.25 -12.70 -18.47
N LEU A 420 -9.99 -11.76 -17.87
CA LEU A 420 -10.23 -10.44 -18.43
C LEU A 420 -8.94 -9.62 -18.55
N PHE A 421 -8.13 -9.54 -17.49
CA PHE A 421 -6.84 -8.83 -17.53
C PHE A 421 -5.95 -9.39 -18.65
N LYS A 422 -5.81 -10.72 -18.75
CA LYS A 422 -5.07 -11.37 -19.83
C LYS A 422 -5.64 -11.02 -21.20
N LYS A 423 -6.96 -11.13 -21.38
CA LYS A 423 -7.65 -10.84 -22.63
C LYS A 423 -7.35 -9.42 -23.11
N MET A 424 -7.47 -8.42 -22.24
CA MET A 424 -7.21 -7.03 -22.61
C MET A 424 -5.74 -6.79 -22.95
N GLN A 425 -4.79 -7.30 -22.14
CA GLN A 425 -3.37 -7.14 -22.41
C GLN A 425 -2.95 -7.86 -23.71
N MET A 426 -3.50 -9.04 -23.99
CA MET A 426 -3.21 -9.78 -25.22
C MET A 426 -3.75 -9.10 -26.49
N ASN A 427 -4.88 -8.40 -26.38
CA ASN A 427 -5.47 -7.62 -27.47
C ASN A 427 -4.92 -6.19 -27.57
N GLY A 428 -3.97 -5.80 -26.71
CA GLY A 428 -3.34 -4.49 -26.73
C GLY A 428 -1.97 -4.42 -27.40
N SER A 429 -1.52 -3.20 -27.67
CA SER A 429 -0.18 -2.82 -28.14
C SER A 429 0.62 -2.17 -27.02
N LEU A 430 1.89 -2.55 -26.89
CA LEU A 430 2.78 -2.05 -25.85
C LEU A 430 3.29 -0.64 -26.18
N LEU A 431 3.20 0.27 -25.21
CA LEU A 431 3.64 1.67 -25.31
C LEU A 431 5.16 1.82 -25.44
N SER A 432 5.93 0.89 -24.85
CA SER A 432 7.37 1.02 -24.72
C SER A 432 8.19 0.67 -25.96
N LEU A 433 7.57 0.17 -27.04
CA LEU A 433 8.28 -0.14 -28.28
C LEU A 433 8.77 1.16 -28.93
N ALA A 434 10.07 1.23 -29.25
CA ALA A 434 10.73 2.44 -29.72
C ALA A 434 10.12 3.01 -31.00
N ASP A 435 9.76 2.14 -31.95
CA ASP A 435 9.17 2.53 -33.25
C ASP A 435 7.63 2.61 -33.22
N SER A 436 7.02 2.41 -32.05
CA SER A 436 5.57 2.48 -31.93
C SER A 436 5.08 3.90 -32.12
N PRO A 437 3.97 4.14 -32.84
CA PRO A 437 3.32 5.45 -32.86
C PRO A 437 2.80 5.87 -31.48
N TRP A 438 2.71 4.91 -30.55
CA TRP A 438 2.36 5.16 -29.16
C TRP A 438 3.57 5.47 -28.27
N HIS A 439 4.80 5.48 -28.80
CA HIS A 439 5.99 5.75 -27.99
C HIS A 439 5.84 7.06 -27.20
N PRO A 440 5.81 7.02 -25.85
CA PRO A 440 5.56 8.22 -25.07
C PRO A 440 6.86 8.89 -24.60
N GLU A 441 6.94 10.20 -24.80
CA GLU A 441 7.94 11.06 -24.18
C GLU A 441 7.31 11.81 -23.00
N PHE A 442 7.49 11.26 -21.79
CA PHE A 442 7.05 11.88 -20.54
C PHE A 442 7.96 13.04 -20.13
N CYS A 443 7.38 14.10 -19.59
CA CYS A 443 8.09 15.24 -19.04
C CYS A 443 7.52 15.65 -17.69
N ARG A 444 8.41 15.83 -16.71
CA ARG A 444 8.12 16.54 -15.47
C ARG A 444 8.63 17.97 -15.65
N GLU A 445 7.77 18.88 -16.08
CA GLU A 445 8.19 20.21 -16.54
C GLU A 445 8.86 21.03 -15.43
N ILE A 446 8.27 21.04 -14.23
CA ILE A 446 8.83 21.74 -13.08
C ILE A 446 8.69 20.95 -11.77
N ASP A 447 9.59 21.20 -10.83
CA ASP A 447 9.55 20.67 -9.47
C ASP A 447 9.04 21.75 -8.50
N MET A 448 7.81 21.59 -8.01
CA MET A 448 7.19 22.59 -7.13
C MET A 448 7.78 22.58 -5.71
N THR A 449 8.50 21.51 -5.32
CA THR A 449 9.15 21.39 -4.02
C THR A 449 10.50 22.09 -4.03
N HIS A 450 11.36 21.75 -4.98
CA HIS A 450 12.70 22.34 -5.09
C HIS A 450 12.68 23.76 -5.68
N GLY A 451 11.72 24.04 -6.57
CA GLY A 451 11.56 25.33 -7.24
C GLY A 451 10.73 26.35 -6.48
N ARG A 452 10.27 26.06 -5.24
CA ARG A 452 9.23 26.85 -4.55
C ARG A 452 9.51 28.37 -4.51
N ARG A 453 10.77 28.75 -4.32
CA ARG A 453 11.24 30.14 -4.26
C ARG A 453 11.01 30.97 -5.53
N HIS A 454 10.75 30.32 -6.67
CA HIS A 454 10.58 30.99 -7.95
C HIS A 454 9.12 31.26 -8.32
N PHE A 455 8.14 30.68 -7.61
CA PHE A 455 6.73 30.89 -7.93
C PHE A 455 6.21 32.20 -7.34
N VAL A 456 5.37 32.88 -8.11
CA VAL A 456 4.63 34.07 -7.68
C VAL A 456 3.13 33.74 -7.60
N LYS A 457 2.39 34.46 -6.76
CA LYS A 457 0.96 34.20 -6.49
C LYS A 457 -0.01 34.99 -7.37
N GLN A 458 0.50 35.96 -8.12
CA GLN A 458 -0.29 36.83 -8.99
C GLN A 458 0.27 36.78 -10.40
N PRO A 459 -0.57 36.95 -11.43
CA PRO A 459 -0.11 37.06 -12.82
C PRO A 459 0.83 38.25 -12.96
N GLN A 460 1.93 38.04 -13.70
CA GLN A 460 2.92 39.05 -14.03
C GLN A 460 3.39 38.82 -15.46
N ASP A 461 3.87 39.87 -16.12
CA ASP A 461 4.42 39.76 -17.48
C ASP A 461 5.56 38.74 -17.55
N GLY A 462 5.53 37.91 -18.59
CA GLY A 462 6.49 36.83 -18.79
C GLY A 462 6.36 35.65 -17.81
N CYS A 463 5.27 35.57 -17.04
CA CYS A 463 4.95 34.41 -16.21
C CYS A 463 3.85 33.55 -16.83
N LEU A 464 3.97 32.23 -16.72
CA LEU A 464 2.91 31.29 -17.13
C LEU A 464 2.20 30.69 -15.92
N PRO A 465 0.88 30.41 -16.03
CA PRO A 465 0.13 29.76 -14.97
C PRO A 465 0.65 28.34 -14.74
N VAL A 466 0.73 27.94 -13.47
CA VAL A 466 1.15 26.61 -13.05
C VAL A 466 -0.07 25.71 -12.87
N ILE A 467 -0.11 24.61 -13.61
CA ILE A 467 -1.16 23.59 -13.50
C ILE A 467 -0.79 22.58 -12.40
N GLU A 468 -1.72 22.37 -11.47
CA GLU A 468 -1.61 21.40 -10.38
C GLU A 468 -2.52 20.19 -10.61
N GLY A 469 -2.19 19.04 -10.00
CA GLY A 469 -2.93 17.77 -10.19
C GLY A 469 -4.42 17.88 -9.93
N ARG A 470 -4.81 18.67 -8.94
CA ARG A 470 -6.21 18.94 -8.58
C ARG A 470 -7.02 19.67 -9.65
N MET A 471 -6.37 20.32 -10.63
CA MET A 471 -7.03 21.01 -11.73
C MET A 471 -7.35 20.07 -12.91
N VAL A 472 -6.87 18.82 -12.86
CA VAL A 472 -7.00 17.83 -13.93
C VAL A 472 -8.01 16.77 -13.53
N GLN A 473 -9.05 16.61 -14.33
CA GLN A 473 -10.07 15.56 -14.24
C GLN A 473 -10.21 14.89 -15.63
N PRO A 474 -10.89 13.74 -15.78
CA PRO A 474 -11.05 13.09 -17.08
C PRO A 474 -11.59 14.04 -18.15
N HIS A 475 -10.78 14.32 -19.16
CA HIS A 475 -11.01 15.28 -20.26
C HIS A 475 -11.07 16.77 -19.88
N ARG A 476 -10.87 17.14 -18.61
CA ARG A 476 -11.10 18.50 -18.11
C ARG A 476 -9.84 19.12 -17.52
N LEU A 477 -9.49 20.32 -17.98
CA LEU A 477 -8.40 21.13 -17.43
C LEU A 477 -8.96 22.42 -16.83
N GLY A 478 -8.59 22.71 -15.58
CA GLY A 478 -9.09 23.88 -14.87
C GLY A 478 -10.47 23.65 -14.26
N CYS A 479 -10.78 22.42 -13.86
CA CYS A 479 -12.03 22.08 -13.18
C CYS A 479 -12.09 22.59 -11.73
N LYS A 480 -10.98 23.09 -11.17
CA LYS A 480 -10.93 23.72 -9.85
C LYS A 480 -10.21 25.04 -9.90
N ALA A 481 -10.81 26.05 -9.29
CA ALA A 481 -10.25 27.40 -9.18
C ALA A 481 -9.69 27.65 -7.78
N TYR A 482 -8.45 28.09 -7.70
CA TYR A 482 -7.84 28.48 -6.42
C TYR A 482 -8.56 29.70 -5.82
N ILE A 483 -8.78 29.67 -4.50
CA ILE A 483 -9.35 30.79 -3.74
C ILE A 483 -8.30 31.37 -2.78
N SER A 484 -7.79 30.57 -1.86
CA SER A 484 -6.92 31.02 -0.77
C SER A 484 -6.17 29.86 -0.10
N GLY A 485 -5.29 30.17 0.87
CA GLY A 485 -4.57 29.18 1.67
C GLY A 485 -3.38 28.53 0.98
N GLU A 486 -2.69 27.62 1.67
CA GLU A 486 -1.51 26.92 1.13
C GLU A 486 -1.47 25.46 1.60
N GLY A 487 -0.71 24.64 0.88
CA GLY A 487 -0.49 23.24 1.26
C GLY A 487 -1.82 22.48 1.38
N ARG A 488 -2.04 21.86 2.55
CA ARG A 488 -3.26 21.08 2.84
C ARG A 488 -4.47 21.94 3.21
N SER A 489 -4.27 23.20 3.60
CA SER A 489 -5.35 24.15 3.91
C SER A 489 -5.77 25.01 2.72
N ALA A 490 -5.18 24.79 1.53
CA ALA A 490 -5.56 25.51 0.32
C ALA A 490 -7.02 25.23 -0.07
N VAL A 491 -7.80 26.29 -0.22
CA VAL A 491 -9.22 26.26 -0.58
C VAL A 491 -9.35 26.42 -2.09
N TRP A 492 -10.13 25.51 -2.70
CA TRP A 492 -10.39 25.48 -4.13
C TRP A 492 -11.89 25.34 -4.35
N ARG A 493 -12.43 26.12 -5.29
CA ARG A 493 -13.81 25.98 -5.75
C ARG A 493 -13.86 24.97 -6.88
N ASN A 494 -14.74 23.97 -6.76
CA ASN A 494 -15.06 23.06 -7.85
C ASN A 494 -15.93 23.78 -8.88
N LEU A 495 -15.56 23.70 -10.15
CA LEU A 495 -16.29 24.29 -11.25
C LEU A 495 -17.13 23.21 -11.93
N ALA A 496 -18.41 23.51 -12.15
CA ALA A 496 -19.33 22.60 -12.80
C ALA A 496 -18.82 22.19 -14.19
N LEU A 497 -19.27 21.03 -14.66
CA LEU A 497 -19.05 20.58 -16.04
C LEU A 497 -19.55 21.66 -17.00
N GLY A 498 -18.71 22.10 -17.94
CA GLY A 498 -19.04 23.23 -18.81
C GLY A 498 -18.40 24.57 -18.41
N GLU A 499 -17.87 24.70 -17.18
CA GLU A 499 -17.31 25.97 -16.67
C GLU A 499 -15.80 25.96 -16.43
N SER A 500 -15.10 24.92 -16.86
CA SER A 500 -13.68 24.76 -16.58
C SER A 500 -12.86 25.96 -17.10
N ARG A 501 -12.01 26.49 -16.23
CA ARG A 501 -11.12 27.61 -16.55
C ARG A 501 -9.87 27.57 -15.68
N ILE A 502 -8.76 28.06 -16.23
CA ILE A 502 -7.48 28.06 -15.53
C ILE A 502 -7.47 29.21 -14.51
N ALA A 503 -7.54 28.85 -13.23
CA ALA A 503 -7.41 29.76 -12.09
C ALA A 503 -6.40 29.16 -11.08
N PRO A 504 -5.09 29.35 -11.32
CA PRO A 504 -4.03 28.66 -10.59
C PRO A 504 -3.69 29.36 -9.28
N GLN A 505 -3.06 28.64 -8.37
CA GLN A 505 -2.46 29.22 -7.17
C GLN A 505 -1.13 29.93 -7.47
N PHE A 506 -0.38 29.43 -8.46
CA PHE A 506 0.98 29.84 -8.73
C PHE A 506 1.21 30.18 -10.21
N TRP A 507 2.17 31.07 -10.42
CA TRP A 507 2.68 31.48 -11.72
C TRP A 507 4.21 31.34 -11.70
N LEU A 508 4.79 30.95 -12.84
CA LEU A 508 6.23 30.76 -12.99
C LEU A 508 6.81 31.79 -13.97
N PRO A 509 7.79 32.61 -13.56
CA PRO A 509 8.55 33.45 -14.48
C PRO A 509 9.32 32.59 -15.49
N MET A 510 9.03 32.73 -16.79
CA MET A 510 9.62 31.84 -17.80
C MET A 510 11.13 32.02 -17.95
N ARG A 511 11.70 33.15 -17.49
CA ARG A 511 13.15 33.35 -17.43
C ARG A 511 13.87 32.28 -16.59
N VAL A 512 13.22 31.75 -15.54
CA VAL A 512 13.80 30.71 -14.66
C VAL A 512 13.47 29.27 -15.11
N ALA A 513 12.57 29.11 -16.08
CA ALA A 513 12.17 27.80 -16.57
C ALA A 513 13.31 27.13 -17.35
N SER A 514 13.43 25.80 -17.23
CA SER A 514 14.37 25.00 -18.02
C SER A 514 14.04 25.09 -19.52
N ALA A 515 15.02 24.79 -20.38
CA ALA A 515 14.78 24.74 -21.83
C ALA A 515 13.68 23.74 -22.20
N GLN A 516 13.63 22.59 -21.51
CA GLN A 516 12.58 21.59 -21.70
C GLN A 516 11.20 22.14 -21.31
N ALA A 517 11.07 22.79 -20.15
CA ALA A 517 9.80 23.39 -19.71
C ALA A 517 9.32 24.49 -20.66
N LYS A 518 10.24 25.36 -21.14
CA LYS A 518 9.95 26.36 -22.18
C LYS A 518 9.42 25.69 -23.44
N GLY A 519 10.15 24.73 -24.00
CA GLY A 519 9.74 24.03 -25.22
C GLY A 519 8.42 23.26 -25.08
N ARG A 520 8.10 22.73 -23.90
CA ARG A 520 6.82 22.07 -23.60
C ARG A 520 5.66 23.05 -23.48
N SER A 521 5.87 24.18 -22.82
CA SER A 521 4.84 25.21 -22.61
C SER A 521 4.35 25.89 -23.90
N GLN A 522 5.10 25.77 -25.00
CA GLN A 522 4.77 26.37 -26.30
C GLN A 522 3.93 25.46 -27.21
N ARG A 523 3.64 24.22 -26.79
CA ARG A 523 2.91 23.25 -27.60
C ARG A 523 1.76 22.61 -26.85
N MET A 524 0.78 22.16 -27.62
CA MET A 524 -0.27 21.28 -27.14
C MET A 524 0.33 19.91 -26.75
N ARG A 525 -0.14 19.34 -25.64
CA ARG A 525 0.32 18.05 -25.10
C ARG A 525 -0.75 17.43 -24.22
N ALA A 526 -0.64 16.15 -23.92
CA ALA A 526 -1.45 15.55 -22.86
C ALA A 526 -0.80 15.79 -21.49
N GLY A 527 -1.63 15.84 -20.45
CA GLY A 527 -1.18 15.82 -19.06
C GLY A 527 -2.14 15.01 -18.21
N PHE A 528 -1.63 14.41 -17.14
CA PHE A 528 -2.45 13.60 -16.22
C PHE A 528 -2.09 13.87 -14.77
N CYS A 529 -3.06 13.75 -13.87
CA CYS A 529 -2.80 13.77 -12.43
C CYS A 529 -2.08 12.46 -12.05
N ASP A 530 -0.85 12.54 -11.55
CA ASP A 530 -0.10 11.35 -11.15
C ASP A 530 -0.59 10.79 -9.80
N ILE A 531 -1.28 11.58 -8.97
CA ILE A 531 -1.80 11.15 -7.68
C ILE A 531 -3.08 10.35 -7.87
N THR A 532 -3.07 9.14 -7.32
CA THR A 532 -4.20 8.22 -7.40
C THR A 532 -4.32 7.40 -6.11
N GLY A 533 -5.28 6.50 -6.04
CA GLY A 533 -5.46 5.59 -4.91
C GLY A 533 -6.75 4.80 -5.01
N GLN A 534 -6.86 3.75 -4.21
CA GLN A 534 -8.03 2.85 -4.27
C GLN A 534 -9.34 3.50 -3.85
N THR A 535 -9.27 4.53 -3.02
CA THR A 535 -10.46 5.30 -2.58
C THR A 535 -10.85 6.40 -3.57
N ASN A 536 -10.15 6.52 -4.69
CA ASN A 536 -10.53 7.46 -5.73
C ASN A 536 -11.56 6.82 -6.66
N GLU A 537 -12.53 7.63 -7.09
CA GLU A 537 -13.53 7.24 -8.09
C GLU A 537 -12.88 6.80 -9.40
N ARG A 538 -11.78 7.47 -9.79
CA ARG A 538 -11.01 7.20 -11.01
C ARG A 538 -9.53 7.09 -10.67
N SER A 539 -8.83 6.18 -11.33
CA SER A 539 -7.38 6.02 -11.16
C SER A 539 -6.58 6.86 -12.15
N MET A 540 -7.11 7.03 -13.36
CA MET A 540 -6.52 7.86 -14.41
C MET A 540 -7.38 9.11 -14.62
N MET A 541 -6.75 10.28 -14.56
CA MET A 541 -7.38 11.56 -14.84
C MET A 541 -6.46 12.34 -15.77
N ALA A 542 -6.82 12.43 -17.04
CA ALA A 542 -6.01 13.07 -18.07
C ALA A 542 -6.78 14.13 -18.84
N ALA A 543 -6.10 15.19 -19.24
CA ALA A 543 -6.66 16.27 -20.01
C ALA A 543 -5.68 16.78 -21.07
N LEU A 544 -6.21 17.51 -22.06
CA LEU A 544 -5.40 18.26 -22.99
C LEU A 544 -4.80 19.47 -22.28
N ILE A 545 -3.49 19.66 -22.40
CA ILE A 545 -2.78 20.82 -21.88
C ILE A 545 -2.47 21.75 -23.07
N PRO A 546 -3.03 22.98 -23.09
CA PRO A 546 -2.79 23.92 -24.17
C PRO A 546 -1.38 24.54 -24.08
N PRO A 547 -0.91 25.21 -25.14
CA PRO A 547 0.22 26.13 -25.01
C PRO A 547 -0.10 27.28 -24.05
N GLY A 548 0.92 27.96 -23.55
CA GLY A 548 0.79 29.10 -22.63
C GLY A 548 0.60 28.73 -21.15
N VAL A 549 0.90 27.48 -20.77
CA VAL A 549 0.85 27.01 -19.37
C VAL A 549 2.02 26.08 -19.06
N VAL A 550 2.41 25.98 -17.79
CA VAL A 550 3.43 25.02 -17.30
C VAL A 550 2.83 24.06 -16.28
N CYS A 551 3.29 22.81 -16.26
CA CYS A 551 2.73 21.78 -15.39
C CYS A 551 3.62 21.46 -14.20
N GLY A 552 3.03 21.50 -13.00
CA GLY A 552 3.65 21.06 -11.76
C GLY A 552 4.06 19.58 -11.79
N ASN A 553 4.88 19.15 -10.84
CA ASN A 553 5.38 17.77 -10.80
C ASN A 553 4.31 16.69 -10.58
N LYS A 554 3.11 17.09 -10.20
CA LYS A 554 1.93 16.23 -10.06
C LYS A 554 1.01 16.22 -11.27
N VAL A 555 1.44 16.89 -12.34
CA VAL A 555 0.85 16.85 -13.69
C VAL A 555 1.94 16.52 -14.71
N PRO A 556 2.48 15.29 -14.73
CA PRO A 556 3.34 14.88 -15.83
C PRO A 556 2.67 15.12 -17.19
N THR A 557 3.45 15.60 -18.16
CA THR A 557 2.99 15.76 -19.53
C THR A 557 3.60 14.73 -20.45
N LEU A 558 2.90 14.46 -21.55
CA LEU A 558 3.24 13.41 -22.51
C LEU A 558 3.01 13.91 -23.94
N THR A 559 3.94 13.52 -24.81
CA THR A 559 3.89 13.69 -26.28
C THR A 559 4.26 12.38 -26.96
N PHE A 560 3.93 12.27 -28.25
CA PHE A 560 4.23 11.11 -29.10
C PHE A 560 5.16 11.53 -30.24
N PRO A 561 6.50 11.47 -30.06
CA PRO A 561 7.43 11.95 -31.09
C PRO A 561 7.32 11.21 -32.43
N ASN A 562 6.94 9.94 -32.42
CA ASN A 562 6.79 9.13 -33.64
C ASN A 562 5.48 9.42 -34.41
N ASP A 563 4.53 10.10 -33.76
CA ASP A 563 3.29 10.58 -34.36
C ASP A 563 2.85 11.85 -33.62
N PRO A 564 3.43 13.01 -33.97
CA PRO A 564 3.22 14.26 -33.24
C PRO A 564 1.86 14.93 -33.56
N SER A 565 0.93 14.21 -34.19
CA SER A 565 -0.39 14.74 -34.54
C SER A 565 -1.24 15.02 -33.30
N GLU A 566 -2.08 16.05 -33.36
CA GLU A 566 -3.08 16.31 -32.31
C GLU A 566 -4.08 15.14 -32.20
N GLU A 567 -4.40 14.49 -33.32
CA GLU A 567 -5.27 13.32 -33.35
C GLU A 567 -4.76 12.19 -32.45
N ARG A 568 -3.44 11.93 -32.45
CA ARG A 568 -2.83 10.96 -31.55
C ARG A 568 -3.06 11.30 -30.08
N ILE A 569 -2.94 12.58 -29.72
CA ILE A 569 -3.18 13.06 -28.36
C ILE A 569 -4.65 12.87 -27.97
N PHE A 570 -5.59 13.26 -28.83
CA PHE A 570 -7.03 13.09 -28.57
C PHE A 570 -7.44 11.62 -28.47
N LEU A 571 -6.89 10.75 -29.33
CA LEU A 571 -7.15 9.32 -29.25
C LEU A 571 -6.61 8.73 -27.94
N TRP A 572 -5.41 9.14 -27.52
CA TRP A 572 -4.87 8.74 -26.23
C TRP A 572 -5.78 9.18 -25.07
N LEU A 573 -6.21 10.45 -25.07
CA LEU A 573 -7.10 10.98 -24.04
C LEU A 573 -8.42 10.21 -23.97
N ALA A 574 -9.01 9.85 -25.11
CA ALA A 574 -10.23 9.02 -25.16
C ALA A 574 -10.01 7.63 -24.55
N ILE A 575 -8.88 7.00 -24.85
CA ILE A 575 -8.55 5.67 -24.35
C ILE A 575 -8.28 5.70 -22.84
N VAL A 576 -7.38 6.57 -22.36
CA VAL A 576 -6.90 6.49 -20.97
C VAL A 576 -7.89 7.02 -19.94
N ASN A 577 -8.85 7.84 -20.35
CA ASN A 577 -9.94 8.28 -19.49
C ASN A 577 -11.12 7.29 -19.49
N SER A 578 -11.05 6.19 -20.24
CA SER A 578 -12.11 5.18 -20.27
C SER A 578 -12.11 4.29 -19.02
N ILE A 579 -13.28 3.77 -18.64
CA ILE A 579 -13.42 2.79 -17.54
C ILE A 579 -12.59 1.52 -17.80
N PRO A 580 -12.56 0.92 -19.01
CA PRO A 580 -11.72 -0.24 -19.28
C PRO A 580 -10.22 0.00 -19.04
N PHE A 581 -9.68 1.14 -19.48
CA PHE A 581 -8.28 1.45 -19.22
C PHE A 581 -8.02 1.71 -17.73
N ASP A 582 -8.92 2.44 -17.06
CA ASP A 582 -8.83 2.71 -15.62
C ASP A 582 -8.83 1.41 -14.81
N TRP A 583 -9.68 0.45 -15.18
CA TRP A 583 -9.73 -0.88 -14.56
C TRP A 583 -8.40 -1.63 -14.71
N LEU A 584 -7.78 -1.62 -15.90
CA LEU A 584 -6.45 -2.21 -16.09
C LEU A 584 -5.38 -1.55 -15.20
N LEU A 585 -5.40 -0.22 -15.11
CA LEU A 585 -4.45 0.52 -14.28
C LEU A 585 -4.64 0.20 -12.80
N ARG A 586 -5.89 0.09 -12.31
CA ARG A 586 -6.24 -0.26 -10.92
C ARG A 586 -5.63 -1.57 -10.45
N ARG A 587 -5.40 -2.53 -11.35
CA ARG A 587 -4.79 -3.82 -11.01
C ARG A 587 -3.33 -3.74 -10.61
N ILE A 588 -2.63 -2.66 -10.97
CA ILE A 588 -1.18 -2.58 -10.79
C ILE A 588 -0.70 -1.29 -10.11
N VAL A 589 -1.54 -0.25 -10.10
CA VAL A 589 -1.15 1.07 -9.56
C VAL A 589 -1.18 1.10 -8.03
N THR A 590 -0.33 1.97 -7.47
CA THR A 590 -0.29 2.27 -6.03
C THR A 590 -1.11 3.54 -5.74
N THR A 591 -0.48 4.53 -5.10
CA THR A 591 -0.97 5.88 -4.89
C THR A 591 -0.45 6.85 -5.96
N THR A 592 0.41 6.38 -6.87
CA THR A 592 1.00 7.21 -7.93
C THR A 592 1.04 6.47 -9.26
N VAL A 593 0.57 7.12 -10.31
CA VAL A 593 0.66 6.65 -11.70
C VAL A 593 2.09 6.89 -12.21
N ASN A 594 2.99 5.96 -11.90
CA ASN A 594 4.40 6.04 -12.32
C ASN A 594 4.57 5.74 -13.82
N TYR A 595 5.60 6.32 -14.45
CA TYR A 595 5.81 6.14 -15.90
C TYR A 595 6.08 4.70 -16.30
N PHE A 596 6.81 3.92 -15.48
CA PHE A 596 7.05 2.50 -15.78
C PHE A 596 5.74 1.70 -15.80
N VAL A 597 4.78 2.04 -14.93
CA VAL A 597 3.43 1.44 -14.91
C VAL A 597 2.71 1.75 -16.22
N LEU A 598 2.68 3.01 -16.65
CA LEU A 598 2.06 3.37 -17.93
C LEU A 598 2.75 2.72 -19.12
N ARG A 599 4.10 2.72 -19.18
CA ARG A 599 4.88 2.09 -20.26
C ARG A 599 4.64 0.58 -20.38
N SER A 600 4.36 -0.07 -19.26
CA SER A 600 4.12 -1.52 -19.17
C SER A 600 2.67 -1.94 -19.48
N LEU A 601 1.72 -1.01 -19.49
CA LEU A 601 0.34 -1.28 -19.91
C LEU A 601 0.23 -1.28 -21.43
N ARG A 602 -0.70 -2.08 -21.95
CA ARG A 602 -0.97 -2.15 -23.38
C ARG A 602 -2.26 -1.40 -23.71
N LEU A 603 -2.18 -0.46 -24.65
CA LEU A 603 -3.33 0.26 -25.20
C LEU A 603 -4.09 -0.63 -26.19
N PRO A 604 -5.41 -0.45 -26.39
CA PRO A 604 -6.14 -1.26 -27.36
C PRO A 604 -5.56 -1.05 -28.77
N LYS A 605 -5.58 -2.10 -29.60
CA LYS A 605 -5.10 -2.04 -30.99
C LYS A 605 -6.10 -1.27 -31.86
N ILE A 606 -5.92 0.04 -31.95
CA ILE A 606 -6.74 0.91 -32.78
C ILE A 606 -5.87 1.63 -33.80
N ASP A 607 -6.12 1.39 -35.08
CA ASP A 607 -5.57 2.19 -36.17
C ASP A 607 -6.20 3.58 -36.13
N ILE A 608 -5.37 4.63 -36.14
CA ILE A 608 -5.81 6.02 -36.08
C ILE A 608 -6.76 6.39 -37.22
N LYS A 609 -6.67 5.71 -38.37
CA LYS A 609 -7.55 5.95 -39.54
C LYS A 609 -8.87 5.18 -39.47
N SER A 610 -9.01 4.25 -38.53
CA SER A 610 -10.23 3.46 -38.39
C SER A 610 -11.42 4.30 -37.93
N LEU A 611 -12.65 3.90 -38.31
CA LEU A 611 -13.87 4.57 -37.86
C LEU A 611 -13.97 4.68 -36.33
N PRO A 612 -13.64 3.64 -35.52
CA PRO A 612 -13.59 3.77 -34.07
C PRO A 612 -12.60 4.81 -33.56
N ALA A 613 -11.38 4.89 -34.13
CA ALA A 613 -10.40 5.91 -33.74
C ALA A 613 -10.91 7.32 -34.03
N GLN A 614 -11.37 7.55 -35.26
CA GLN A 614 -11.87 8.86 -35.69
C GLN A 614 -13.07 9.28 -34.83
N ARG A 615 -13.94 8.34 -34.44
CA ARG A 615 -15.02 8.61 -33.48
C ARG A 615 -14.51 8.97 -32.10
N LEU A 616 -13.54 8.23 -31.54
CA LEU A 616 -12.93 8.52 -30.25
C LEU A 616 -12.22 9.88 -30.22
N ILE A 617 -11.51 10.23 -31.29
CA ILE A 617 -10.87 11.55 -31.47
C ILE A 617 -11.93 12.65 -31.47
N GLY A 618 -13.01 12.48 -32.25
CA GLY A 618 -14.13 13.42 -32.29
C GLY A 618 -14.82 13.59 -30.94
N ILE A 619 -15.00 12.48 -30.20
CA ILE A 619 -15.54 12.50 -28.84
C ILE A 619 -14.64 13.31 -27.91
N ALA A 620 -13.33 13.04 -27.87
CA ALA A 620 -12.41 13.74 -26.97
C ALA A 620 -12.34 15.25 -27.29
N ARG A 621 -12.34 15.63 -28.57
CA ARG A 621 -12.44 17.04 -29.01
C ARG A 621 -13.74 17.68 -28.54
N LYS A 622 -14.88 16.99 -28.72
CA LYS A 622 -16.18 17.54 -28.36
C LYS A 622 -16.36 17.67 -26.84
N LEU A 623 -15.86 16.71 -26.05
CA LEU A 623 -15.86 16.78 -24.59
C LEU A 623 -15.09 18.02 -24.10
N GLN A 624 -13.92 18.29 -24.67
CA GLN A 624 -13.16 19.49 -24.35
C GLN A 624 -13.93 20.77 -24.71
N GLN A 625 -14.52 20.83 -25.91
CA GLN A 625 -15.30 21.98 -26.35
C GLN A 625 -16.50 22.26 -25.46
N LEU A 626 -17.24 21.22 -25.06
CA LEU A 626 -18.39 21.36 -24.16
C LEU A 626 -17.96 21.88 -22.79
N ASP A 627 -16.87 21.33 -22.22
CA ASP A 627 -16.40 21.73 -20.89
C ASP A 627 -15.83 23.16 -20.83
N GLN A 628 -15.34 23.68 -21.97
CA GLN A 628 -14.84 25.06 -22.10
C GLN A 628 -15.90 26.05 -22.61
N GLY A 629 -17.07 25.54 -23.01
CA GLY A 629 -18.13 26.32 -23.66
C GLY A 629 -18.89 27.29 -22.74
N ARG A 630 -18.63 27.26 -21.42
CA ARG A 630 -19.33 28.06 -20.39
C ARG A 630 -20.84 27.84 -20.36
N ASN A 631 -21.26 26.61 -20.62
CA ASN A 631 -22.66 26.19 -20.54
C ASN A 631 -22.78 24.90 -19.72
N SER A 632 -23.47 24.97 -18.58
CA SER A 632 -23.66 23.87 -17.63
C SER A 632 -25.11 23.39 -17.52
N ASN A 633 -25.90 23.61 -18.57
CA ASN A 633 -27.30 23.16 -18.61
C ASN A 633 -27.42 21.61 -18.65
N ALA A 634 -28.61 21.10 -18.33
CA ALA A 634 -28.87 19.66 -18.28
C ALA A 634 -28.56 18.94 -19.60
N GLU A 635 -28.83 19.58 -20.75
CA GLU A 635 -28.53 19.03 -22.08
C GLU A 635 -27.02 18.84 -22.28
N THR A 636 -26.19 19.81 -21.87
CA THR A 636 -24.73 19.72 -21.97
C THR A 636 -24.19 18.61 -21.07
N LEU A 637 -24.70 18.51 -19.85
CA LEU A 637 -24.32 17.43 -18.90
C LEU A 637 -24.66 16.06 -19.48
N TRP A 638 -25.88 15.90 -19.99
CA TRP A 638 -26.33 14.66 -20.61
C TRP A 638 -25.48 14.32 -21.83
N ARG A 639 -25.18 15.32 -22.68
CA ARG A 639 -24.35 15.12 -23.86
C ARG A 639 -22.93 14.69 -23.51
N ILE A 640 -22.35 15.23 -22.43
CA ILE A 640 -21.05 14.79 -21.91
C ILE A 640 -21.13 13.32 -21.48
N ALA A 641 -22.18 12.92 -20.76
CA ALA A 641 -22.36 11.54 -20.34
C ALA A 641 -22.49 10.58 -21.52
N GLU A 642 -23.31 10.90 -22.53
CA GLU A 642 -23.46 10.10 -23.77
C GLU A 642 -22.11 9.87 -24.46
N LEU A 643 -21.33 10.95 -24.61
CA LEU A 643 -20.02 10.88 -25.27
C LEU A 643 -19.03 10.02 -24.47
N ARG A 644 -19.04 10.12 -23.13
CA ARG A 644 -18.19 9.28 -22.26
C ARG A 644 -18.60 7.81 -22.32
N ALA A 645 -19.90 7.52 -22.25
CA ALA A 645 -20.41 6.15 -22.38
C ALA A 645 -20.07 5.53 -23.74
N GLU A 646 -20.22 6.30 -24.82
CA GLU A 646 -19.85 5.84 -26.16
C GLU A 646 -18.33 5.56 -26.25
N ALA A 647 -17.49 6.42 -25.69
CA ALA A 647 -16.05 6.19 -25.64
C ALA A 647 -15.70 4.91 -24.85
N ASP A 648 -16.32 4.69 -23.69
CA ASP A 648 -16.12 3.49 -22.88
C ASP A 648 -16.49 2.21 -23.65
N VAL A 649 -17.64 2.21 -24.35
CA VAL A 649 -18.06 1.09 -25.20
C VAL A 649 -17.06 0.84 -26.33
N LEU A 650 -16.62 1.90 -27.04
CA LEU A 650 -15.68 1.77 -28.15
C LEU A 650 -14.32 1.23 -27.67
N VAL A 651 -13.81 1.69 -26.52
CA VAL A 651 -12.55 1.22 -25.95
C VAL A 651 -12.66 -0.22 -25.45
N ALA A 652 -13.74 -0.56 -24.75
CA ALA A 652 -14.00 -1.93 -24.32
C ALA A 652 -14.05 -2.90 -25.51
N ARG A 653 -14.76 -2.55 -26.59
CA ARG A 653 -14.79 -3.35 -27.82
C ARG A 653 -13.43 -3.45 -28.50
N ALA A 654 -12.60 -2.40 -28.44
CA ALA A 654 -11.26 -2.43 -28.99
C ALA A 654 -10.29 -3.32 -28.20
N TYR A 655 -10.59 -3.61 -26.92
CA TYR A 655 -9.94 -4.66 -26.14
C TYR A 655 -10.58 -6.06 -26.31
N SER A 656 -11.56 -6.17 -27.20
CA SER A 656 -12.40 -7.35 -27.43
C SER A 656 -13.28 -7.73 -26.23
N CYS A 657 -13.52 -6.82 -25.28
CA CYS A 657 -14.37 -7.08 -24.11
C CYS A 657 -15.83 -7.36 -24.50
N SER A 658 -16.52 -8.15 -23.68
CA SER A 658 -17.96 -8.40 -23.78
C SER A 658 -18.75 -7.46 -22.86
N HIS A 659 -20.08 -7.55 -22.93
CA HIS A 659 -20.97 -6.89 -21.97
C HIS A 659 -20.72 -7.35 -20.53
N ASP A 660 -20.51 -8.66 -20.32
CA ASP A 660 -20.25 -9.21 -18.99
C ASP A 660 -18.88 -8.83 -18.46
N ASP A 661 -17.88 -8.69 -19.34
CA ASP A 661 -16.58 -8.12 -18.96
C ASP A 661 -16.75 -6.69 -18.44
N LEU A 662 -17.59 -5.88 -19.08
CA LEU A 662 -17.84 -4.50 -18.65
C LEU A 662 -18.55 -4.45 -17.30
N ARG A 663 -19.54 -5.32 -17.08
CA ARG A 663 -20.19 -5.47 -15.77
C ARG A 663 -19.19 -5.90 -14.69
N LEU A 664 -18.31 -6.85 -14.99
CA LEU A 664 -17.25 -7.28 -14.08
C LEU A 664 -16.31 -6.11 -13.72
N MET A 665 -15.97 -5.25 -14.69
CA MET A 665 -15.15 -4.06 -14.42
C MET A 665 -15.84 -3.08 -13.47
N LEU A 666 -17.13 -2.80 -13.69
CA LEU A 666 -17.90 -1.80 -12.94
C LEU A 666 -18.00 -2.13 -11.45
N GLY A 667 -17.93 -3.42 -11.08
CA GLY A 667 -17.83 -3.85 -9.68
C GLY A 667 -16.62 -3.27 -8.91
N ASP A 668 -15.56 -2.84 -9.59
CA ASP A 668 -14.40 -2.17 -8.96
C ASP A 668 -14.51 -0.64 -8.90
N PHE A 669 -15.65 -0.07 -9.30
CA PHE A 669 -15.93 1.37 -9.24
C PHE A 669 -17.10 1.72 -8.30
N PRO A 670 -17.11 1.24 -7.03
CA PRO A 670 -18.22 1.47 -6.10
C PRO A 670 -18.43 2.94 -5.70
N LEU A 671 -17.55 3.84 -6.14
CA LEU A 671 -17.60 5.26 -5.82
C LEU A 671 -18.03 6.13 -7.02
N LEU A 672 -18.25 5.55 -8.20
CA LEU A 672 -18.47 6.28 -9.45
C LEU A 672 -19.65 7.26 -9.38
N ASP A 673 -20.72 6.86 -8.68
CA ASP A 673 -21.97 7.61 -8.56
C ASP A 673 -22.21 8.13 -7.13
N ARG A 674 -21.15 8.24 -6.32
CA ARG A 674 -21.27 8.76 -4.97
C ARG A 674 -21.84 10.20 -5.02
N GLY A 675 -22.88 10.47 -4.22
CA GLY A 675 -23.56 11.77 -4.20
C GLY A 675 -24.70 11.93 -5.21
N GLN A 676 -24.92 10.93 -6.08
CA GLN A 676 -26.11 10.85 -6.93
C GLN A 676 -27.29 10.20 -6.19
N PRO A 677 -28.54 10.62 -6.46
CA PRO A 677 -29.74 9.97 -5.95
C PRO A 677 -29.79 8.47 -6.32
N ALA A 678 -30.08 7.61 -5.34
CA ALA A 678 -30.29 6.18 -5.55
C ALA A 678 -31.76 5.88 -5.88
N LEU A 679 -32.02 4.75 -6.54
CA LEU A 679 -33.38 4.24 -6.69
C LEU A 679 -33.95 3.83 -5.31
N PRO A 680 -35.27 3.86 -5.08
CA PRO A 680 -35.87 3.69 -3.75
C PRO A 680 -35.50 2.40 -3.01
N SER A 681 -35.15 1.32 -3.72
CA SER A 681 -34.77 0.01 -3.16
C SER A 681 -33.26 -0.20 -3.02
N GLU A 682 -32.44 0.83 -3.26
CA GLU A 682 -30.99 0.70 -3.38
C GLU A 682 -30.26 1.62 -2.40
N LEU A 683 -29.15 1.12 -1.84
CA LEU A 683 -28.34 1.88 -0.88
C LEU A 683 -27.46 2.94 -1.55
N SER A 684 -27.20 2.79 -2.85
CA SER A 684 -26.32 3.66 -3.62
C SER A 684 -26.79 3.74 -5.06
N SER A 685 -26.58 4.89 -5.70
CA SER A 685 -26.82 5.07 -7.12
C SER A 685 -25.92 4.17 -7.97
N THR A 686 -26.49 3.64 -9.05
CA THR A 686 -25.79 2.89 -10.11
C THR A 686 -25.99 3.54 -11.48
N ILE A 687 -26.39 4.81 -11.52
CA ILE A 687 -26.81 5.49 -12.77
C ILE A 687 -25.76 5.41 -13.88
N THR A 688 -24.46 5.51 -13.56
CA THR A 688 -23.40 5.40 -14.59
C THR A 688 -23.26 3.97 -15.09
N GLU A 689 -23.37 2.98 -14.20
CA GLU A 689 -23.36 1.56 -14.60
C GLU A 689 -24.55 1.24 -15.50
N ASP A 690 -25.77 1.59 -15.07
CA ASP A 690 -26.99 1.35 -15.84
C ASP A 690 -26.93 2.04 -17.20
N PHE A 691 -26.48 3.30 -17.23
CA PHE A 691 -26.37 4.08 -18.46
C PHE A 691 -25.32 3.51 -19.43
N LEU A 692 -24.17 3.07 -18.92
CA LEU A 692 -23.13 2.48 -19.76
C LEU A 692 -23.54 1.11 -20.32
N LEU A 693 -24.13 0.24 -19.50
CA LEU A 693 -24.63 -1.05 -19.94
C LEU A 693 -25.78 -0.88 -20.96
N SER A 694 -26.65 0.12 -20.75
CA SER A 694 -27.70 0.48 -21.72
C SER A 694 -27.10 0.96 -23.05
N THR A 695 -26.09 1.82 -22.99
CA THR A 695 -25.38 2.31 -24.17
C THR A 695 -24.73 1.16 -24.95
N TRP A 696 -24.16 0.18 -24.25
CA TRP A 696 -23.61 -1.03 -24.87
C TRP A 696 -24.70 -1.78 -25.66
N LEU A 697 -25.82 -2.11 -25.01
CA LEU A 697 -26.89 -2.92 -25.59
C LEU A 697 -27.51 -2.23 -26.82
N LYS A 698 -27.76 -0.92 -26.76
CA LYS A 698 -28.23 -0.13 -27.91
C LYS A 698 -27.25 -0.21 -29.09
N LYS A 699 -25.94 -0.07 -28.83
CA LYS A 699 -24.90 -0.12 -29.88
C LYS A 699 -24.72 -1.52 -30.47
N THR A 700 -25.02 -2.58 -29.71
CA THR A 700 -24.93 -3.97 -30.17
C THR A 700 -26.27 -4.57 -30.60
N ARG A 701 -27.36 -3.79 -30.60
CA ARG A 701 -28.74 -4.25 -30.89
C ARG A 701 -29.21 -5.38 -29.96
N GLY A 702 -28.80 -5.32 -28.69
CA GLY A 702 -29.29 -6.21 -27.63
C GLY A 702 -30.55 -5.68 -26.95
N ASP A 703 -31.18 -6.51 -26.12
CA ASP A 703 -32.34 -6.10 -25.31
C ASP A 703 -31.90 -5.20 -24.15
N ASP A 704 -32.35 -3.94 -24.17
CA ASP A 704 -32.02 -2.89 -23.22
C ASP A 704 -33.18 -2.54 -22.26
N GLN A 705 -34.28 -3.31 -22.26
CA GLN A 705 -35.46 -2.93 -21.48
C GLN A 705 -35.17 -2.73 -19.99
N TYR A 706 -34.28 -3.53 -19.40
CA TYR A 706 -33.95 -3.45 -17.98
C TYR A 706 -33.15 -2.18 -17.63
N ASN A 707 -31.99 -1.98 -18.25
CA ASN A 707 -31.12 -0.85 -17.92
C ASN A 707 -31.75 0.48 -18.35
N ALA A 708 -32.43 0.54 -19.50
CA ALA A 708 -33.11 1.75 -19.95
C ALA A 708 -34.17 2.25 -18.94
N LYS A 709 -34.99 1.35 -18.39
CA LYS A 709 -35.99 1.70 -17.37
C LYS A 709 -35.35 2.23 -16.09
N ARG A 710 -34.21 1.65 -15.67
CA ARG A 710 -33.46 2.11 -14.49
C ARG A 710 -32.88 3.51 -14.70
N VAL A 711 -32.29 3.75 -15.87
CA VAL A 711 -31.79 5.08 -16.26
C VAL A 711 -32.92 6.11 -16.23
N GLU A 712 -34.08 5.81 -16.83
CA GLU A 712 -35.24 6.71 -16.83
C GLU A 712 -35.73 7.01 -15.40
N SER A 713 -35.85 5.98 -14.57
CA SER A 713 -36.29 6.14 -13.17
C SER A 713 -35.31 6.97 -12.35
N ALA A 714 -34.01 6.75 -12.53
CA ALA A 714 -32.96 7.50 -11.84
C ALA A 714 -32.90 8.97 -12.32
N LEU A 715 -33.11 9.21 -13.62
CA LEU A 715 -33.22 10.55 -14.19
C LEU A 715 -34.38 11.35 -13.59
N GLN A 716 -35.54 10.73 -13.39
CA GLN A 716 -36.68 11.37 -12.74
C GLN A 716 -36.38 11.80 -11.30
N LEU A 717 -35.45 11.12 -10.64
CA LEU A 717 -34.94 11.47 -9.31
C LEU A 717 -33.80 12.52 -9.36
N GLY A 718 -33.40 12.97 -10.54
CA GLY A 718 -32.33 13.95 -10.75
C GLY A 718 -30.92 13.36 -10.75
N ALA A 719 -30.77 12.04 -10.88
CA ALA A 719 -29.45 11.43 -11.02
C ALA A 719 -28.86 11.66 -12.42
N MET A 720 -27.56 11.91 -12.47
CA MET A 720 -26.83 12.18 -13.70
C MET A 720 -25.61 11.25 -13.81
N PRO A 721 -25.49 10.45 -14.89
CA PRO A 721 -24.35 9.57 -15.09
C PRO A 721 -23.06 10.37 -15.35
N TYR A 722 -21.92 9.76 -15.03
CA TYR A 722 -20.58 10.31 -15.19
C TYR A 722 -20.28 11.61 -14.41
N VAL A 723 -21.10 11.93 -13.40
CA VAL A 723 -20.89 13.05 -12.49
C VAL A 723 -20.20 12.57 -11.21
N SER A 724 -18.95 12.97 -11.04
CA SER A 724 -18.18 12.70 -9.83
C SER A 724 -18.78 13.38 -8.59
N SER A 725 -18.65 12.75 -7.43
CA SER A 725 -19.14 13.30 -6.14
C SER A 725 -18.60 14.69 -5.87
N GLU A 726 -17.37 14.96 -6.29
CA GLU A 726 -16.70 16.24 -6.11
C GLU A 726 -17.41 17.43 -6.80
N PHE A 727 -18.11 17.17 -7.90
CA PHE A 727 -18.78 18.20 -8.70
C PHE A 727 -20.30 18.20 -8.52
N SER A 728 -20.84 17.26 -7.75
CA SER A 728 -22.28 17.08 -7.61
C SER A 728 -22.97 18.35 -7.08
N ASP A 729 -22.39 19.01 -6.08
CA ASP A 729 -22.95 20.25 -5.51
C ASP A 729 -22.87 21.42 -6.50
N SER A 730 -21.72 21.62 -7.14
CA SER A 730 -21.54 22.69 -8.14
C SER A 730 -22.49 22.55 -9.34
N ILE A 731 -22.86 21.31 -9.70
CA ILE A 731 -23.82 21.05 -10.77
C ILE A 731 -25.24 21.34 -10.31
N LYS A 732 -25.61 20.93 -9.08
CA LYS A 732 -26.94 21.23 -8.51
C LYS A 732 -27.16 22.74 -8.39
N GLU A 733 -26.17 23.48 -7.91
CA GLU A 733 -26.21 24.95 -7.85
C GLU A 733 -26.50 25.55 -9.23
N LYS A 734 -25.79 25.10 -10.27
CA LYS A 734 -25.96 25.60 -11.64
C LYS A 734 -27.28 25.24 -12.29
N LEU A 735 -27.78 24.03 -12.05
CA LEU A 735 -29.09 23.60 -12.55
C LEU A 735 -30.22 24.41 -11.89
N ASN A 736 -30.07 24.75 -10.60
CA ASN A 736 -31.02 25.62 -9.90
C ASN A 736 -30.95 27.07 -10.39
N GLU A 737 -29.75 27.62 -10.60
CA GLU A 737 -29.55 28.96 -11.20
C GLU A 737 -30.19 29.07 -12.59
N ALA A 738 -30.15 28.01 -13.40
CA ALA A 738 -30.74 27.99 -14.74
C ALA A 738 -32.27 27.78 -14.75
N ALA A 739 -32.86 27.34 -13.64
CA ALA A 739 -34.30 27.12 -13.49
C ALA A 739 -35.03 28.36 -12.92
N GLN A 740 -34.28 29.30 -12.35
CA GLN A 740 -34.73 30.63 -11.94
C GLN A 740 -34.60 31.60 -13.10
#